data_AF-A0A7C1A4K6-F1
#
_entry.id   AF-A0A7C1A4K6-F1
#
_cell.length_a   1.000
_cell.length_b   1.000
_cell.length_c   1.000
_cell.angle_alpha   90.00
_cell.angle_beta   90.00
_cell.angle_gamma   90.00
#
_symmetry.space_group_name_H-M   'P 1'
#
loop_
_entity.id
_entity.type
_entity.pdbx_description
1 polymer ?
#
loop_
_entity_poly.entity_id
_entity_poly.type
_entity_poly.pdbx_seq_one_letter_code
_entity_poly.pdbx_strand_id
1 'polypeptide(L)'
;MIAGIFEEMAKSEPKNHFTVGIVDDVTGTSLSIVEGFDTEPEGRIKAVFFGLGADGTVGASKNSVKIIGTNTPLNAQGYFVYDSRKAGSVTVSHLRFCKEPIQSTYLIDKANFVGCHQFVFLEKMGVLDLAADGGTFLLNSPYGPDEVWDEIPEEVQRQIIDKHLEFYVVDGYHVAREAGMPGRINTVLQTCFFALSGILPREQAINEIKTAIAKTYGKFGESVLEKNYAAVDGALDSLHEVPVPAETTSELHMRPPVPKEAPDFVQRVTSLMLQGKGDLLPVSAMPVDGTFPTATTRWEKRNIAEEIPIWDPDICIDCAKCVLVCPHAAIRMKVYDPAFLDDAPITFKSKEWRSRDLPDMSMTIQVAPEDCTGCGVCVDVCPAKSKEIVRHKSINMRPHLEHVEEERTSFEFFLEIPEMDRTKVKIDTVKGSQMLQPLFEFSGACAGCGETPYIKLLTQLFGDRTVIANATGCSSIYGGNLPTTPYAQNGDGRGPAWANSLFEDNAEYGFGMRLAFDAEVSQARSLVKKMTKEIGLELAHGLLEADQSDETGIAAQRARVAQLKERLTAMDSNDAKTLRVVADALVTQSVWIVGGDGWAYDIGFGGLDHVLASGRNVNVLVLDTEVYSNTGGQASKATPLGAVAKFAASGKSIGKKDLGMIAMQYGNIYVAQIAIAANNIQSVKAFTEAEAFNGPSLIIAYSQCIAHGIDMGTGMSHQTEAVKSGFWPLFRFDPRKEDHRPFKLDSRKPTLPFEVFADKEARFAMLKRTNPDRAKMLFGMAQEQIDERWSYYEQLSGIERKLPEEEEADV
;
A
#
# COMPACT_ATOMS: atom_id res chain seq x y z
N MET A 1 -13.10 -8.78 32.10
CA MET A 1 -12.65 -10.16 31.77
C MET A 1 -12.27 -10.97 33.01
N ILE A 2 -11.23 -10.58 33.77
CA ILE A 2 -10.77 -11.33 34.96
C ILE A 2 -11.89 -11.54 36.00
N ALA A 3 -12.69 -10.51 36.28
CA ALA A 3 -13.85 -10.64 37.17
C ALA A 3 -14.82 -11.75 36.72
N GLY A 4 -15.09 -11.87 35.41
CA GLY A 4 -15.94 -12.93 34.86
C GLY A 4 -15.39 -14.34 35.05
N ILE A 5 -14.07 -14.51 35.11
CA ILE A 5 -13.43 -15.80 35.45
C ILE A 5 -13.69 -16.15 36.91
N PHE A 6 -13.57 -15.18 37.82
CA PHE A 6 -13.86 -15.40 39.24
C PHE A 6 -15.34 -15.67 39.50
N GLU A 7 -16.24 -14.99 38.78
CA GLU A 7 -17.68 -15.27 38.82
C GLU A 7 -18.01 -16.68 38.32
N GLU A 8 -17.39 -17.11 37.22
CA GLU A 8 -17.58 -18.48 36.70
C GLU A 8 -17.10 -19.52 37.73
N MET A 9 -15.93 -19.32 38.32
CA MET A 9 -15.37 -20.22 39.34
C MET A 9 -16.24 -20.33 40.60
N ALA A 10 -17.03 -19.30 40.90
CA ALA A 10 -17.95 -19.31 42.03
C ALA A 10 -19.26 -20.07 41.77
N LYS A 11 -19.55 -20.48 40.52
CA LYS A 11 -20.76 -21.26 40.18
C LYS A 11 -20.66 -22.69 40.74
N SER A 12 -21.81 -23.32 40.95
CA SER A 12 -21.89 -24.73 41.38
C SER A 12 -21.33 -25.70 40.35
N GLU A 13 -21.48 -25.37 39.06
CA GLU A 13 -20.97 -26.12 37.92
C GLU A 13 -20.26 -25.14 36.97
N PRO A 14 -18.99 -24.81 37.25
CA PRO A 14 -18.22 -23.90 36.40
C PRO A 14 -17.96 -24.53 35.03
N LYS A 15 -18.08 -23.74 33.96
CA LYS A 15 -17.71 -24.14 32.61
C LYS A 15 -16.20 -24.49 32.57
N ASN A 16 -15.84 -25.57 31.88
CA ASN A 16 -14.46 -25.95 31.59
C ASN A 16 -14.15 -25.77 30.09
N HIS A 17 -12.87 -25.68 29.71
CA HIS A 17 -12.42 -25.39 28.34
C HIS A 17 -13.10 -24.15 27.75
N PHE A 18 -13.32 -23.13 28.58
CA PHE A 18 -13.97 -21.90 28.18
C PHE A 18 -13.01 -20.97 27.41
N THR A 19 -13.59 -19.99 26.73
CA THR A 19 -12.88 -18.85 26.17
C THR A 19 -13.28 -17.57 26.91
N VAL A 20 -12.41 -16.56 26.92
CA VAL A 20 -12.68 -15.25 27.53
C VAL A 20 -12.12 -14.16 26.61
N GLY A 21 -12.90 -13.09 26.40
CA GLY A 21 -12.52 -11.98 25.51
C GLY A 21 -13.05 -12.08 24.08
N ILE A 22 -13.85 -13.11 23.76
CA ILE A 22 -14.57 -13.26 22.49
C ILE A 22 -16.03 -13.64 22.75
N VAL A 23 -16.90 -13.46 21.76
CA VAL A 23 -18.25 -14.01 21.74
C VAL A 23 -18.25 -15.28 20.90
N ASP A 24 -18.19 -16.45 21.54
CA ASP A 24 -18.25 -17.74 20.86
C ASP A 24 -19.68 -18.27 20.84
N ASP A 25 -20.42 -17.86 19.82
CA ASP A 25 -21.79 -18.28 19.53
C ASP A 25 -21.87 -19.55 18.65
N VAL A 26 -20.73 -20.12 18.27
CA VAL A 26 -20.66 -21.36 17.48
C VAL A 26 -20.50 -22.58 18.37
N THR A 27 -19.50 -22.57 19.26
CA THR A 27 -19.26 -23.68 20.20
C THR A 27 -19.71 -23.37 21.62
N GLY A 28 -20.17 -22.15 21.89
CA GLY A 28 -20.77 -21.77 23.17
C GLY A 28 -19.75 -21.76 24.32
N THR A 29 -18.45 -21.59 24.05
CA THR A 29 -17.39 -21.71 25.06
C THR A 29 -17.13 -20.41 25.83
N SER A 30 -17.58 -19.26 25.32
CA SER A 30 -17.25 -17.96 25.93
C SER A 30 -17.86 -17.76 27.32
N LEU A 31 -17.13 -17.08 28.20
CA LEU A 31 -17.62 -16.54 29.47
C LEU A 31 -18.17 -15.12 29.31
N SER A 32 -19.15 -14.77 30.14
CA SER A 32 -19.68 -13.40 30.22
C SER A 32 -18.64 -12.44 30.80
N ILE A 33 -18.60 -11.21 30.28
CA ILE A 33 -17.74 -10.13 30.79
C ILE A 33 -18.53 -9.27 31.77
N VAL A 34 -17.94 -8.99 32.93
CA VAL A 34 -18.45 -8.00 33.89
C VAL A 34 -18.10 -6.59 33.40
N GLU A 35 -19.12 -5.77 33.13
CA GLU A 35 -18.97 -4.39 32.71
C GLU A 35 -18.75 -3.43 33.89
N GLY A 36 -18.11 -2.27 33.62
CA GLY A 36 -17.96 -1.20 34.61
C GLY A 36 -16.98 -1.47 35.76
N PHE A 37 -16.20 -2.54 35.69
CA PHE A 37 -15.23 -2.91 36.72
C PHE A 37 -13.89 -2.17 36.52
N ASP A 38 -13.68 -1.08 37.27
CA ASP A 38 -12.41 -0.32 37.29
C ASP A 38 -11.58 -0.72 38.52
N THR A 39 -10.30 -1.02 38.29
CA THR A 39 -9.33 -1.36 39.34
C THR A 39 -8.20 -0.34 39.45
N GLU A 40 -8.22 0.72 38.66
CA GLU A 40 -7.16 1.72 38.67
C GLU A 40 -7.32 2.69 39.85
N PRO A 41 -6.23 3.07 40.55
CA PRO A 41 -6.29 4.04 41.65
C PRO A 41 -6.81 5.41 41.19
N GLU A 42 -7.55 6.09 42.05
CA GLU A 42 -7.97 7.47 41.85
C GLU A 42 -6.77 8.41 41.68
N GLY A 43 -6.92 9.46 40.86
CA GLY A 43 -5.88 10.47 40.61
C GLY A 43 -4.77 10.07 39.63
N ARG A 44 -4.90 8.91 38.96
CA ARG A 44 -4.02 8.51 37.87
C ARG A 44 -4.32 9.28 36.59
N ILE A 45 -3.28 9.78 35.94
CA ILE A 45 -3.41 10.42 34.63
C ILE A 45 -3.43 9.34 33.56
N LYS A 46 -4.55 9.27 32.83
CA LYS A 46 -4.80 8.37 31.71
C LYS A 46 -4.99 9.22 30.46
N ALA A 47 -4.03 9.16 29.53
CA ALA A 47 -4.06 9.94 28.30
C ALA A 47 -4.09 9.03 27.08
N VAL A 48 -4.98 9.35 26.13
CA VAL A 48 -5.09 8.65 24.85
C VAL A 48 -4.88 9.63 23.70
N PHE A 49 -4.07 9.25 22.71
CA PHE A 49 -3.81 10.09 21.53
C PHE A 49 -4.14 9.32 20.25
N PHE A 50 -5.06 9.87 19.46
CA PHE A 50 -5.40 9.40 18.13
C PHE A 50 -4.59 10.20 17.10
N GLY A 51 -3.73 9.51 16.36
CA GLY A 51 -2.90 10.10 15.31
C GLY A 51 -2.90 9.27 14.03
N LEU A 52 -2.25 9.78 13.00
CA LEU A 52 -2.07 9.12 11.71
C LEU A 52 -0.69 8.46 11.61
N GLY A 53 -0.61 7.29 10.99
CA GLY A 53 0.66 6.64 10.68
C GLY A 53 1.58 7.59 9.92
N ALA A 54 2.74 7.89 10.52
CA ALA A 54 3.79 8.82 10.07
C ALA A 54 3.60 10.33 10.39
N ASP A 55 2.59 10.74 11.17
CA ASP A 55 2.43 12.14 11.62
C ASP A 55 3.34 12.53 12.81
N GLY A 56 4.02 11.53 13.41
CA GLY A 56 4.94 11.71 14.54
C GLY A 56 4.32 11.59 15.93
N THR A 57 3.00 11.35 16.04
CA THR A 57 2.25 11.20 17.31
C THR A 57 2.89 10.17 18.24
N VAL A 58 3.07 8.94 17.77
CA VAL A 58 3.68 7.85 18.56
C VAL A 58 5.10 8.23 19.03
N GLY A 59 5.88 8.92 18.19
CA GLY A 59 7.23 9.37 18.53
C GLY A 59 7.21 10.39 19.67
N ALA A 60 6.31 11.38 19.58
CA ALA A 60 6.07 12.37 20.63
C ALA A 60 5.56 11.72 21.92
N SER A 61 4.63 10.77 21.85
CA SER A 61 4.12 10.04 23.01
C SER A 61 5.22 9.23 23.71
N LYS A 62 6.08 8.51 22.96
CA LYS A 62 7.26 7.82 23.52
C LYS A 62 8.23 8.80 24.21
N ASN A 63 8.45 9.96 23.59
CA ASN A 63 9.30 10.99 24.19
C ASN A 63 8.68 11.55 25.47
N SER A 64 7.37 11.80 25.48
CA SER A 64 6.64 12.28 26.67
C SER A 64 6.74 11.30 27.84
N VAL A 65 6.57 9.99 27.58
CA VAL A 65 6.80 8.94 28.58
C VAL A 65 8.21 9.00 29.16
N LYS A 66 9.22 9.21 28.30
CA LYS A 66 10.62 9.30 28.73
C LYS A 66 10.89 10.56 29.55
N ILE A 67 10.39 11.72 29.12
CA ILE A 67 10.55 13.00 29.82
C ILE A 67 9.95 12.88 31.22
N ILE A 68 8.69 12.43 31.32
CA ILE A 68 7.99 12.33 32.60
C ILE A 68 8.65 11.28 33.51
N GLY A 69 8.94 10.09 32.99
CA GLY A 69 9.56 9.02 33.78
C GLY A 69 11.00 9.28 34.21
N THR A 70 11.73 10.18 33.53
CA THR A 70 13.11 10.53 33.91
C THR A 70 13.16 11.74 34.85
N ASN A 71 12.26 12.70 34.67
CA ASN A 71 12.33 14.01 35.33
C ASN A 71 11.32 14.19 36.47
N THR A 72 10.48 13.19 36.74
CA THR A 72 9.47 13.23 37.81
C THR A 72 9.54 11.96 38.68
N PRO A 73 8.99 11.97 39.91
CA PRO A 73 8.88 10.76 40.72
C PRO A 73 7.75 9.82 40.27
N LEU A 74 7.07 10.11 39.16
CA LEU A 74 5.96 9.30 38.66
C LEU A 74 6.48 8.07 37.91
N ASN A 75 5.79 6.95 38.10
CA ASN A 75 5.86 5.82 37.19
C ASN A 75 5.17 6.20 35.88
N ALA A 76 5.76 5.83 34.75
CA ALA A 76 5.26 6.12 33.43
C ALA A 76 5.10 4.83 32.62
N GLN A 77 3.94 4.66 31.97
CA GLN A 77 3.65 3.56 31.06
C GLN A 77 3.22 4.12 29.71
N GLY A 78 3.69 3.52 28.62
CA GLY A 78 3.20 3.80 27.27
C GLY A 78 2.94 2.50 26.52
N TYR A 79 1.74 2.35 25.97
CA TYR A 79 1.36 1.29 25.05
C TYR A 79 0.84 1.92 23.76
N PHE A 80 1.16 1.32 22.61
CA PHE A 80 0.90 1.92 21.31
C PHE A 80 0.21 0.89 20.42
N VAL A 81 -1.04 1.18 20.07
CA VAL A 81 -1.82 0.40 19.10
C VAL A 81 -1.50 0.99 17.73
N TYR A 82 -0.96 0.13 16.86
CA TYR A 82 -0.71 0.46 15.46
C TYR A 82 -1.68 -0.34 14.62
N ASP A 83 -2.13 0.26 13.52
CA ASP A 83 -2.63 -0.50 12.38
C ASP A 83 -1.44 -1.16 11.66
N SER A 84 -1.68 -2.32 11.06
CA SER A 84 -0.73 -3.00 10.19
C SER A 84 -0.52 -2.28 8.86
N ARG A 85 -1.44 -1.39 8.45
CA ARG A 85 -1.22 -0.48 7.33
C ARG A 85 -0.02 0.42 7.58
N LYS A 86 0.82 0.59 6.56
CA LYS A 86 2.13 1.25 6.70
C LYS A 86 2.07 2.77 6.78
N ALA A 87 1.05 3.41 6.21
CA ALA A 87 0.86 4.86 6.30
C ALA A 87 -0.62 5.24 6.19
N GLY A 88 -0.97 6.39 6.78
CA GLY A 88 -2.32 6.95 6.68
C GLY A 88 -3.37 6.16 7.48
N SER A 89 -2.94 5.33 8.42
CA SER A 89 -3.80 4.56 9.31
C SER A 89 -3.87 5.15 10.70
N VAL A 90 -4.91 4.82 11.45
CA VAL A 90 -5.07 5.30 12.82
C VAL A 90 -4.03 4.65 13.73
N THR A 91 -3.42 5.45 14.59
CA THR A 91 -2.58 5.00 15.70
C THR A 91 -3.18 5.52 16.99
N VAL A 92 -3.23 4.66 18.02
CA VAL A 92 -3.77 5.02 19.34
C VAL A 92 -2.69 4.81 20.39
N SER A 93 -2.25 5.89 21.01
CA SER A 93 -1.23 5.86 22.06
C SER A 93 -1.91 5.93 23.43
N HIS A 94 -1.71 4.93 24.28
CA HIS A 94 -2.23 4.86 25.65
C HIS A 94 -1.11 5.14 26.64
N LEU A 95 -1.21 6.25 27.36
CA LEU A 95 -0.22 6.67 28.34
C LEU A 95 -0.82 6.70 29.74
N ARG A 96 -0.09 6.18 30.73
CA ARG A 96 -0.44 6.26 32.14
C ARG A 96 0.69 6.87 32.97
N PHE A 97 0.34 7.73 33.91
CA PHE A 97 1.27 8.32 34.87
C PHE A 97 0.67 8.30 36.28
N CYS A 98 1.41 7.76 37.26
CA CYS A 98 1.00 7.77 38.68
C CYS A 98 2.19 7.57 39.63
N LYS A 99 1.99 7.82 40.93
CA LYS A 99 3.02 7.62 41.96
C LYS A 99 3.25 6.15 42.27
N GLU A 100 2.20 5.34 42.22
CA GLU A 100 2.26 3.90 42.44
C GLU A 100 2.79 3.16 41.19
N PRO A 101 3.36 1.96 41.34
CA PRO A 101 3.69 1.11 40.20
C PRO A 101 2.47 0.80 39.31
N ILE A 102 2.63 0.93 37.99
CA ILE A 102 1.55 0.69 37.02
C ILE A 102 1.53 -0.80 36.64
N GLN A 103 0.48 -1.50 37.08
CA GLN A 103 0.25 -2.92 36.75
C GLN A 103 -0.83 -3.14 35.67
N SER A 104 -1.42 -2.06 35.14
CA SER A 104 -2.47 -2.12 34.12
C SER A 104 -1.93 -2.56 32.76
N THR A 105 -1.78 -3.87 32.54
CA THR A 105 -1.33 -4.45 31.26
C THR A 105 -2.50 -4.63 30.28
N TYR A 106 -3.32 -3.59 30.12
CA TYR A 106 -4.48 -3.52 29.22
C TYR A 106 -4.68 -2.09 28.71
N LEU A 107 -5.49 -1.91 27.67
CA LEU A 107 -5.78 -0.59 27.07
C LEU A 107 -6.50 0.32 28.06
N ILE A 108 -6.48 1.63 27.81
CA ILE A 108 -7.28 2.58 28.60
C ILE A 108 -8.71 2.55 28.06
N ASP A 109 -9.68 2.39 28.96
CA ASP A 109 -11.12 2.41 28.69
C ASP A 109 -11.76 3.76 29.04
N LYS A 110 -11.23 4.46 30.04
CA LYS A 110 -11.62 5.81 30.47
C LYS A 110 -10.39 6.69 30.64
N ALA A 111 -10.24 7.70 29.80
CA ALA A 111 -9.12 8.62 29.72
C ALA A 111 -9.51 10.02 30.22
N ASN A 112 -8.69 10.59 31.08
CA ASN A 112 -8.85 11.97 31.57
C ASN A 112 -8.30 12.99 30.56
N PHE A 113 -7.54 12.54 29.57
CA PHE A 113 -7.04 13.37 28.48
C PHE A 113 -7.19 12.62 27.16
N VAL A 114 -7.85 13.23 26.18
CA VAL A 114 -7.98 12.69 24.82
C VAL A 114 -7.41 13.71 23.83
N GLY A 115 -6.39 13.31 23.07
CA GLY A 115 -5.84 14.09 21.97
C GLY A 115 -6.28 13.51 20.62
N CYS A 116 -6.86 14.33 19.75
CA CYS A 116 -7.19 13.97 18.38
C CYS A 116 -6.35 14.81 17.41
N HIS A 117 -5.38 14.19 16.76
CA HIS A 117 -4.39 14.89 15.96
C HIS A 117 -4.81 15.05 14.49
N GLN A 118 -5.96 14.51 14.10
CA GLN A 118 -6.53 14.58 12.75
C GLN A 118 -8.01 14.92 12.83
N PHE A 119 -8.37 16.09 12.31
CA PHE A 119 -9.75 16.59 12.35
C PHE A 119 -10.78 15.58 11.80
N VAL A 120 -10.46 14.95 10.66
CA VAL A 120 -11.32 13.99 9.96
C VAL A 120 -11.69 12.75 10.79
N PHE A 121 -10.98 12.43 11.87
CA PHE A 121 -11.33 11.29 12.71
C PHE A 121 -12.66 11.47 13.44
N LEU A 122 -13.05 12.72 13.75
CA LEU A 122 -14.32 13.01 14.41
C LEU A 122 -15.53 12.62 13.57
N GLU A 123 -15.41 12.66 12.24
CA GLU A 123 -16.46 12.22 11.34
C GLU A 123 -16.52 10.70 11.17
N LYS A 124 -15.46 9.96 11.50
CA LYS A 124 -15.29 8.56 11.08
C LYS A 124 -15.27 7.55 12.22
N MET A 125 -14.88 7.95 13.42
CA MET A 125 -14.72 7.03 14.54
C MET A 125 -15.03 7.68 15.89
N GLY A 126 -15.39 6.84 16.87
CA GLY A 126 -15.71 7.25 18.23
C GLY A 126 -14.47 7.65 19.04
N VAL A 127 -13.84 8.75 18.68
CA VAL A 127 -12.64 9.27 19.37
C VAL A 127 -12.92 9.53 20.86
N LEU A 128 -14.09 10.08 21.16
CA LEU A 128 -14.49 10.44 22.53
C LEU A 128 -15.10 9.27 23.31
N ASP A 129 -15.27 8.09 22.72
CA ASP A 129 -15.81 6.91 23.42
C ASP A 129 -14.96 6.57 24.66
N LEU A 130 -13.65 6.83 24.58
CA LEU A 130 -12.68 6.62 25.67
C LEU A 130 -12.60 7.79 26.66
N ALA A 131 -13.26 8.93 26.43
CA ALA A 131 -13.19 10.08 27.32
C ALA A 131 -13.95 9.81 28.63
N ALA A 132 -13.31 10.11 29.76
CA ALA A 132 -13.95 10.16 31.07
C ALA A 132 -14.73 11.47 31.24
N ASP A 133 -15.73 11.45 32.11
CA ASP A 133 -16.47 12.65 32.53
C ASP A 133 -15.51 13.68 33.17
N GLY A 134 -15.66 14.95 32.81
CA GLY A 134 -14.77 16.05 33.20
C GLY A 134 -13.36 15.97 32.60
N GLY A 135 -13.14 15.17 31.56
CA GLY A 135 -11.83 15.02 30.91
C GLY A 135 -11.48 16.18 29.97
N THR A 136 -10.20 16.34 29.65
CA THR A 136 -9.72 17.32 28.66
C THR A 136 -9.70 16.71 27.27
N PHE A 137 -10.24 17.43 26.28
CA PHE A 137 -10.20 17.08 24.86
C PHE A 137 -9.38 18.12 24.07
N LEU A 138 -8.31 17.67 23.41
CA LEU A 138 -7.47 18.49 22.54
C LEU A 138 -7.64 18.05 21.08
N LEU A 139 -8.05 18.96 20.20
CA LEU A 139 -8.23 18.72 18.77
C LEU A 139 -7.26 19.54 17.91
N ASN A 140 -6.56 18.87 17.01
CA ASN A 140 -5.85 19.52 15.92
C ASN A 140 -6.87 19.89 14.82
N SER A 141 -7.14 21.18 14.65
CA SER A 141 -8.25 21.70 13.82
C SER A 141 -7.74 22.78 12.86
N PRO A 142 -8.17 22.79 11.58
CA PRO A 142 -7.96 23.94 10.70
C PRO A 142 -8.85 25.13 11.05
N TYR A 143 -9.84 24.93 11.92
CA TYR A 143 -10.81 25.94 12.37
C TYR A 143 -10.45 26.45 13.76
N GLY A 144 -10.65 27.76 13.98
CA GLY A 144 -10.42 28.42 15.26
C GLY A 144 -11.49 28.12 16.33
N PRO A 145 -11.33 28.65 17.56
CA PRO A 145 -12.24 28.37 18.68
C PRO A 145 -13.67 28.88 18.46
N ASP A 146 -13.86 29.89 17.62
CA ASP A 146 -15.18 30.47 17.31
C ASP A 146 -15.92 29.73 16.18
N GLU A 147 -15.23 28.88 15.41
CA GLU A 147 -15.77 28.24 14.20
C GLU A 147 -15.86 26.71 14.34
N VAL A 148 -14.93 26.10 15.08
CA VAL A 148 -14.78 24.64 15.16
C VAL A 148 -16.04 23.92 15.64
N TRP A 149 -16.86 24.57 16.47
CA TRP A 149 -18.08 23.97 17.01
C TRP A 149 -19.07 23.63 15.89
N ASP A 150 -19.19 24.47 14.86
CA ASP A 150 -20.12 24.27 13.74
C ASP A 150 -19.61 23.24 12.72
N GLU A 151 -18.33 22.86 12.81
CA GLU A 151 -17.66 21.96 11.87
C GLU A 151 -17.53 20.52 12.40
N ILE A 152 -18.00 20.23 13.62
CA ILE A 152 -17.96 18.88 14.21
C ILE A 152 -19.35 18.21 14.25
N PRO A 153 -19.43 16.87 14.16
CA PRO A 153 -20.71 16.17 14.18
C PRO A 153 -21.52 16.32 15.47
N GLU A 154 -22.84 16.25 15.37
CA GLU A 154 -23.78 16.30 16.50
C GLU A 154 -23.46 15.24 17.56
N GLU A 155 -23.09 14.02 17.15
CA GLU A 155 -22.74 12.95 18.09
C GLU A 155 -21.49 13.30 18.91
N VAL A 156 -20.54 14.02 18.32
CA VAL A 156 -19.31 14.46 19.00
C VAL A 156 -19.63 15.61 19.95
N GLN A 157 -20.40 16.61 19.50
CA GLN A 157 -20.87 17.70 20.37
C GLN A 157 -21.60 17.16 21.60
N ARG A 158 -22.49 16.18 21.39
CA ARG A 158 -23.24 15.54 22.48
C ARG A 158 -22.32 14.88 23.49
N GLN A 159 -21.31 14.15 23.04
CA GLN A 159 -20.32 13.55 23.94
C GLN A 159 -19.52 14.60 24.73
N ILE A 160 -19.17 15.74 24.12
CA ILE A 160 -18.49 16.84 24.81
C ILE A 160 -19.37 17.40 25.93
N ILE A 161 -20.67 17.62 25.67
CA ILE A 161 -21.63 18.15 26.64
C ILE A 161 -21.91 17.13 27.75
N ASP A 162 -22.34 15.91 27.39
CA ASP A 162 -22.78 14.88 28.34
C ASP A 162 -21.67 14.45 29.30
N LYS A 163 -20.41 14.54 28.85
CA LYS A 163 -19.22 14.20 29.64
C LYS A 163 -18.51 15.44 30.20
N HIS A 164 -19.11 16.63 30.09
CA HIS A 164 -18.57 17.88 30.63
C HIS A 164 -17.09 18.12 30.27
N LEU A 165 -16.71 17.88 29.01
CA LEU A 165 -15.31 17.90 28.60
C LEU A 165 -14.77 19.33 28.51
N GLU A 166 -13.53 19.53 28.94
CA GLU A 166 -12.78 20.76 28.68
C GLU A 166 -12.22 20.71 27.25
N PHE A 167 -12.76 21.52 26.34
CA PHE A 167 -12.45 21.44 24.92
C PHE A 167 -11.44 22.49 24.48
N TYR A 168 -10.34 22.04 23.85
CA TYR A 168 -9.27 22.88 23.32
C TYR A 168 -8.96 22.56 21.85
N VAL A 169 -8.58 23.59 21.10
CA VAL A 169 -8.15 23.49 19.69
C VAL A 169 -6.81 24.15 19.42
N VAL A 170 -6.12 23.64 18.40
CA VAL A 170 -4.90 24.22 17.83
C VAL A 170 -4.79 23.85 16.34
N ASP A 171 -4.38 24.79 15.49
CA ASP A 171 -3.99 24.47 14.10
C ASP A 171 -2.50 24.11 14.06
N GLY A 172 -2.21 22.85 14.36
CA GLY A 172 -0.83 22.35 14.38
C GLY A 172 -0.16 22.37 13.02
N TYR A 173 -0.91 22.29 11.94
CA TYR A 173 -0.36 22.33 10.58
C TYR A 173 0.05 23.74 10.19
N HIS A 174 -0.75 24.74 10.51
CA HIS A 174 -0.41 26.14 10.31
C HIS A 174 0.83 26.52 11.12
N VAL A 175 0.86 26.22 12.42
CA VAL A 175 2.02 26.47 13.28
C VAL A 175 3.28 25.78 12.74
N ALA A 176 3.17 24.54 12.29
CA ALA A 176 4.31 23.80 11.72
C ALA A 176 4.82 24.43 10.40
N ARG A 177 3.92 24.95 9.54
CA ARG A 177 4.29 25.67 8.31
C ARG A 177 5.03 26.96 8.62
N GLU A 178 4.51 27.77 9.54
CA GLU A 178 5.13 29.04 9.94
C GLU A 178 6.51 28.83 10.59
N ALA A 179 6.66 27.76 11.39
CA ALA A 179 7.93 27.34 11.96
C ALA A 179 8.91 26.71 10.93
N GLY A 180 8.53 26.63 9.65
CA GLY A 180 9.38 26.07 8.59
C GLY A 180 9.60 24.56 8.67
N MET A 181 8.61 23.84 9.22
CA MET A 181 8.55 22.38 9.38
C MET A 181 7.21 21.80 8.87
N PRO A 182 6.83 22.03 7.60
CA PRO A 182 5.54 21.61 7.08
C PRO A 182 5.28 20.11 7.30
N GLY A 183 4.06 19.77 7.72
CA GLY A 183 3.63 18.40 8.01
C GLY A 183 4.13 17.79 9.32
N ARG A 184 4.92 18.50 10.14
CA ARG A 184 5.43 18.02 11.44
C ARG A 184 4.71 18.65 12.62
N ILE A 185 3.52 18.14 12.92
CA ILE A 185 2.65 18.62 14.02
C ILE A 185 3.04 18.06 15.40
N ASN A 186 3.91 17.05 15.45
CA ASN A 186 4.25 16.32 16.66
C ASN A 186 4.82 17.20 17.79
N THR A 187 5.69 18.15 17.51
CA THR A 187 6.25 19.08 18.50
C THR A 187 5.19 20.04 19.05
N VAL A 188 4.27 20.48 18.19
CA VAL A 188 3.16 21.38 18.56
C VAL A 188 2.23 20.65 19.54
N LEU A 189 1.70 19.49 19.12
CA LEU A 189 0.72 18.74 19.91
C LEU A 189 1.30 18.17 21.21
N GLN A 190 2.59 17.81 21.20
CA GLN A 190 3.30 17.46 22.43
C GLN A 190 3.32 18.62 23.43
N THR A 191 3.60 19.84 22.95
CA THR A 191 3.61 21.04 23.79
C THR A 191 2.23 21.30 24.39
N CYS A 192 1.16 21.20 23.59
CA CYS A 192 -0.22 21.35 24.07
C CYS A 192 -0.57 20.31 25.14
N PHE A 193 -0.19 19.04 24.96
CA PHE A 193 -0.40 18.00 25.98
C PHE A 193 0.25 18.36 27.33
N PHE A 194 1.51 18.79 27.31
CA PHE A 194 2.20 19.18 28.55
C PHE A 194 1.58 20.41 29.20
N ALA A 195 1.07 21.37 28.42
CA ALA A 195 0.41 22.56 28.93
C ALA A 195 -0.94 22.25 29.60
N LEU A 196 -1.68 21.26 29.08
CA LEU A 196 -3.04 20.94 29.53
C LEU A 196 -3.11 19.79 30.55
N SER A 197 -2.17 18.83 30.51
CA SER A 197 -2.27 17.60 31.32
C SER A 197 -2.08 17.77 32.83
N GLY A 198 -1.59 18.92 33.29
CA GLY A 198 -1.33 19.20 34.71
C GLY A 198 -0.21 18.36 35.34
N ILE A 199 0.54 17.55 34.55
CA ILE A 199 1.60 16.65 35.05
C ILE A 199 2.79 17.44 35.62
N LEU A 200 3.11 18.56 34.98
CA LEU A 200 4.19 19.47 35.35
C LEU A 200 3.66 20.91 35.34
N PRO A 201 4.19 21.80 36.20
CA PRO A 201 3.97 23.24 36.04
C PRO A 201 4.36 23.69 34.64
N ARG A 202 3.54 24.55 34.01
CA ARG A 202 3.68 24.97 32.61
C ARG A 202 5.09 25.41 32.24
N GLU A 203 5.71 26.29 33.03
CA GLU A 203 7.08 26.77 32.79
C GLU A 203 8.13 25.64 32.86
N GLN A 204 7.97 24.72 33.81
CA GLN A 204 8.86 23.57 33.94
C GLN A 204 8.71 22.64 32.74
N ALA A 205 7.48 22.39 32.29
CA ALA A 205 7.22 21.53 31.14
C ALA A 205 7.85 22.09 29.86
N ILE A 206 7.71 23.39 29.60
CA ILE A 206 8.31 24.07 28.44
C ILE A 206 9.84 23.93 28.45
N ASN A 207 10.47 24.16 29.60
CA ASN A 207 11.92 24.04 29.74
C ASN A 207 12.42 22.60 29.51
N GLU A 208 11.70 21.60 30.01
CA GLU A 208 12.03 20.19 29.81
C GLU A 208 11.87 19.76 28.34
N ILE A 209 10.81 20.22 27.66
CA ILE A 209 10.61 19.97 26.22
C ILE A 209 11.76 20.60 25.42
N LYS A 210 12.08 21.88 25.65
CA LYS A 210 13.19 22.56 24.95
C LYS A 210 14.54 21.87 25.21
N THR A 211 14.77 21.40 26.44
CA THR A 211 15.96 20.61 26.79
C THR A 211 16.01 19.26 26.07
N ALA A 212 14.88 18.54 25.99
CA ALA A 212 14.78 17.28 25.27
C ALA A 212 14.96 17.46 23.76
N ILE A 213 14.43 18.56 23.19
CA ILE A 213 14.64 18.98 21.80
C ILE A 213 16.14 19.22 21.56
N ALA A 214 16.82 19.98 22.43
CA ALA A 214 18.27 20.22 22.31
C ALA A 214 19.09 18.93 22.31
N LYS A 215 18.77 17.99 23.21
CA LYS A 215 19.45 16.70 23.29
C LYS A 215 19.20 15.82 22.06
N THR A 216 17.99 15.85 21.51
CA THR A 216 17.59 14.99 20.40
C THR A 216 18.03 15.56 19.05
N TYR A 217 17.82 16.86 18.86
CA TYR A 217 17.95 17.55 17.59
C TYR A 217 19.20 18.44 17.48
N GLY A 218 19.89 18.77 18.58
CA GLY A 218 21.08 19.63 18.55
C GLY A 218 22.22 19.12 17.66
N LYS A 219 22.32 17.81 17.47
CA LYS A 219 23.28 17.17 16.54
C LYS A 219 22.95 17.35 15.05
N PHE A 220 21.81 17.96 14.72
CA PHE A 220 21.37 18.23 13.34
C PHE A 220 21.53 19.70 12.94
N GLY A 221 22.13 20.53 13.79
CA GLY A 221 22.44 21.94 13.51
C GLY A 221 21.47 22.93 14.16
N GLU A 222 21.93 24.17 14.29
CA GLU A 222 21.23 25.26 15.01
C GLU A 222 19.89 25.63 14.35
N SER A 223 19.84 25.68 13.01
CA SER A 223 18.59 25.98 12.28
C SER A 223 17.46 24.98 12.57
N VAL A 224 17.77 23.69 12.77
CA VAL A 224 16.74 22.69 13.12
C VAL A 224 16.23 22.92 14.55
N LEU A 225 17.12 23.34 15.44
CA LEU A 225 16.78 23.65 16.84
C LEU A 225 15.85 24.86 16.92
N GLU A 226 16.21 25.96 16.25
CA GLU A 226 15.42 27.19 16.20
C GLU A 226 14.01 26.96 15.70
N LYS A 227 13.86 26.18 14.62
CA LYS A 227 12.54 25.81 14.08
C LYS A 227 11.69 25.04 15.09
N ASN A 228 12.28 24.12 15.84
CA ASN A 228 11.55 23.39 16.88
C ASN A 228 11.17 24.29 18.06
N TYR A 229 12.02 25.24 18.44
CA TYR A 229 11.68 26.23 19.47
C TYR A 229 10.55 27.15 19.02
N ALA A 230 10.59 27.64 17.78
CA ALA A 230 9.51 28.43 17.20
C ALA A 230 8.18 27.66 17.20
N ALA A 231 8.20 26.36 16.90
CA ALA A 231 7.00 25.53 16.98
C ALA A 231 6.47 25.34 18.41
N VAL A 232 7.34 25.24 19.42
CA VAL A 232 6.92 25.16 20.83
C VAL A 232 6.25 26.46 21.27
N ASP A 233 6.84 27.60 20.93
CA ASP A 233 6.32 28.91 21.33
C ASP A 233 5.00 29.20 20.58
N GLY A 234 4.97 29.00 19.26
CA GLY A 234 3.76 29.17 18.45
C GLY A 234 2.62 28.23 18.82
N ALA A 235 2.91 27.02 19.34
CA ALA A 235 1.90 26.09 19.83
C ALA A 235 1.10 26.66 21.02
N LEU A 236 1.78 27.36 21.93
CA LEU A 236 1.15 27.91 23.13
C LEU A 236 0.31 29.16 22.83
N ASP A 237 0.75 29.95 21.85
CA ASP A 237 0.03 31.15 21.40
C ASP A 237 -1.22 30.77 20.58
N SER A 238 -1.18 29.64 19.88
CA SER A 238 -2.28 29.13 19.03
C SER A 238 -3.18 28.10 19.74
N LEU A 239 -2.98 27.87 21.04
CA LEU A 239 -3.80 26.96 21.82
C LEU A 239 -4.97 27.73 22.44
N HIS A 240 -6.19 27.38 22.05
CA HIS A 240 -7.39 28.09 22.47
C HIS A 240 -8.40 27.14 23.12
N GLU A 241 -9.05 27.62 24.18
CA GLU A 241 -10.21 26.98 24.78
C GLU A 241 -11.46 27.29 23.95
N VAL A 242 -12.30 26.28 23.74
CA VAL A 242 -13.57 26.41 23.01
C VAL A 242 -14.70 26.50 24.03
N PRO A 243 -15.48 27.59 24.06
CA PRO A 243 -16.66 27.66 24.91
C PRO A 243 -17.69 26.61 24.50
N VAL A 244 -17.97 25.64 25.37
CA VAL A 244 -18.94 24.56 25.10
C VAL A 244 -20.37 25.05 25.35
N PRO A 245 -21.26 25.06 24.34
CA PRO A 245 -22.68 25.39 24.52
C PRO A 245 -23.43 24.34 25.35
N ALA A 246 -24.62 24.70 25.84
CA ALA A 246 -25.45 23.79 26.63
C ALA A 246 -26.20 22.72 25.82
N GLU A 247 -26.35 22.94 24.51
CA GLU A 247 -27.08 22.06 23.59
C GLU A 247 -26.26 21.87 22.30
N THR A 248 -26.51 20.76 21.62
CA THR A 248 -25.93 20.49 20.29
C THR A 248 -26.54 21.43 19.25
N THR A 249 -25.72 21.94 18.34
CA THR A 249 -26.13 22.86 17.26
C THR A 249 -25.82 22.35 15.86
N SER A 250 -24.99 21.31 15.73
CA SER A 250 -24.54 20.80 14.43
C SER A 250 -25.64 20.04 13.69
N GLU A 251 -25.71 20.26 12.37
CA GLU A 251 -26.47 19.41 11.43
C GLU A 251 -25.61 18.31 10.80
N LEU A 252 -24.30 18.31 11.09
CA LEU A 252 -23.36 17.30 10.62
C LEU A 252 -23.50 16.03 11.45
N HIS A 253 -23.40 14.88 10.79
CA HIS A 253 -23.43 13.58 11.43
C HIS A 253 -22.16 12.80 11.12
N MET A 254 -21.78 11.91 12.04
CA MET A 254 -20.72 10.95 11.77
C MET A 254 -21.05 10.14 10.51
N ARG A 255 -20.06 10.01 9.63
CA ARG A 255 -20.18 9.29 8.37
C ARG A 255 -20.20 7.79 8.64
N PRO A 256 -21.01 7.01 7.90
CA PRO A 256 -20.89 5.57 7.95
C PRO A 256 -19.48 5.15 7.47
N PRO A 257 -18.89 4.10 8.07
CA PRO A 257 -17.53 3.69 7.76
C PRO A 257 -17.38 3.14 6.34
N VAL A 258 -18.48 2.68 5.75
CA VAL A 258 -18.58 2.23 4.36
C VAL A 258 -19.92 2.72 3.77
N PRO A 259 -20.00 3.00 2.45
CA PRO A 259 -21.24 3.39 1.78
C PRO A 259 -22.33 2.31 1.89
N LYS A 260 -23.62 2.68 1.73
CA LYS A 260 -24.77 1.76 1.85
C LYS A 260 -24.78 0.67 0.76
N GLU A 261 -24.14 0.95 -0.36
CA GLU A 261 -24.02 0.10 -1.55
C GLU A 261 -22.99 -1.03 -1.35
N ALA A 262 -22.20 -0.98 -0.27
CA ALA A 262 -21.20 -2.00 0.01
C ALA A 262 -21.87 -3.38 0.25
N PRO A 263 -21.21 -4.50 -0.15
CA PRO A 263 -21.74 -5.84 0.04
C PRO A 263 -22.04 -6.18 1.50
N ASP A 264 -22.96 -7.12 1.74
CA ASP A 264 -23.40 -7.52 3.09
C ASP A 264 -22.24 -7.85 4.05
N PHE A 265 -21.24 -8.61 3.61
CA PHE A 265 -20.06 -8.91 4.43
C PHE A 265 -19.28 -7.65 4.81
N VAL A 266 -19.16 -6.69 3.88
CA VAL A 266 -18.50 -5.41 4.13
C VAL A 266 -19.29 -4.57 5.13
N GLN A 267 -20.62 -4.56 5.01
CA GLN A 267 -21.52 -3.83 5.91
C GLN A 267 -21.53 -4.40 7.33
N ARG A 268 -21.53 -5.73 7.48
CA ARG A 268 -21.70 -6.37 8.79
C ARG A 268 -20.39 -6.67 9.51
N VAL A 269 -19.33 -6.97 8.76
CA VAL A 269 -18.05 -7.45 9.32
C VAL A 269 -16.96 -6.41 9.14
N THR A 270 -16.65 -6.05 7.89
CA THR A 270 -15.56 -5.11 7.58
C THR A 270 -15.77 -3.74 8.23
N SER A 271 -17.00 -3.20 8.21
CA SER A 271 -17.34 -1.91 8.80
C SER A 271 -17.00 -1.81 10.29
N LEU A 272 -17.33 -2.84 11.08
CA LEU A 272 -17.04 -2.89 12.51
C LEU A 272 -15.53 -2.98 12.76
N MET A 273 -14.81 -3.75 11.96
CA MET A 273 -13.34 -3.81 12.05
C MET A 273 -12.69 -2.46 11.72
N LEU A 274 -13.17 -1.76 10.68
CA LEU A 274 -12.69 -0.42 10.30
C LEU A 274 -12.96 0.64 11.39
N GLN A 275 -14.05 0.50 12.14
CA GLN A 275 -14.39 1.36 13.27
C GLN A 275 -13.59 1.05 14.55
N GLY A 276 -12.71 0.04 14.54
CA GLY A 276 -12.02 -0.43 15.74
C GLY A 276 -12.91 -1.24 16.70
N LYS A 277 -14.06 -1.73 16.22
CA LYS A 277 -15.05 -2.53 16.96
C LYS A 277 -15.02 -4.01 16.54
N GLY A 278 -13.90 -4.47 15.99
CA GLY A 278 -13.72 -5.84 15.53
C GLY A 278 -13.88 -6.89 16.64
N ASP A 279 -13.49 -6.58 17.88
CA ASP A 279 -13.64 -7.47 19.04
C ASP A 279 -15.10 -7.76 19.42
N LEU A 280 -16.07 -6.98 18.90
CA LEU A 280 -17.50 -7.23 19.09
C LEU A 280 -18.06 -8.30 18.13
N LEU A 281 -17.29 -8.66 17.09
CA LEU A 281 -17.72 -9.66 16.13
C LEU A 281 -17.70 -11.06 16.77
N PRO A 282 -18.81 -11.82 16.66
CA PRO A 282 -18.84 -13.18 17.17
C PRO A 282 -18.05 -14.13 16.28
N VAL A 283 -17.74 -15.33 16.79
CA VAL A 283 -17.04 -16.38 16.01
C VAL A 283 -17.78 -16.71 14.73
N SER A 284 -19.12 -16.73 14.73
CA SER A 284 -19.95 -16.98 13.55
C SER A 284 -19.82 -15.94 12.43
N ALA A 285 -19.28 -14.76 12.71
CA ALA A 285 -19.08 -13.71 11.71
C ALA A 285 -17.84 -13.96 10.83
N MET A 286 -16.91 -14.82 11.27
CA MET A 286 -15.65 -15.08 10.58
C MET A 286 -15.75 -16.31 9.64
N PRO A 287 -15.14 -16.26 8.44
CA PRO A 287 -15.02 -17.44 7.57
C PRO A 287 -14.22 -18.55 8.25
N VAL A 288 -14.68 -19.80 8.12
CA VAL A 288 -14.08 -20.97 8.81
C VAL A 288 -12.66 -21.31 8.36
N ASP A 289 -12.29 -20.90 7.14
CA ASP A 289 -11.01 -21.13 6.50
C ASP A 289 -10.15 -19.85 6.39
N GLY A 290 -10.66 -18.73 6.88
CA GLY A 290 -10.02 -17.42 6.76
C GLY A 290 -10.06 -16.81 5.35
N THR A 291 -10.91 -17.31 4.44
CA THR A 291 -11.08 -16.72 3.10
C THR A 291 -11.93 -15.45 3.16
N PHE A 292 -11.34 -14.30 2.85
CA PHE A 292 -12.03 -13.00 2.82
C PHE A 292 -12.41 -12.56 1.40
N PRO A 293 -13.49 -11.77 1.24
CA PRO A 293 -13.84 -11.20 -0.05
C PRO A 293 -12.78 -10.23 -0.58
N THR A 294 -12.65 -10.21 -1.90
CA THR A 294 -11.79 -9.27 -2.62
C THR A 294 -12.53 -7.95 -2.92
N ALA A 295 -11.84 -6.97 -3.49
CA ALA A 295 -12.38 -5.68 -3.91
C ALA A 295 -13.00 -4.86 -2.77
N THR A 296 -12.45 -4.94 -1.56
CA THR A 296 -13.06 -4.32 -0.37
C THR A 296 -12.48 -2.94 -0.02
N THR A 297 -11.27 -2.60 -0.45
CA THR A 297 -10.67 -1.26 -0.23
C THR A 297 -11.44 -0.12 -0.88
N ARG A 298 -12.14 -0.38 -2.00
CA ARG A 298 -12.96 0.61 -2.72
C ARG A 298 -14.09 1.21 -1.88
N TRP A 299 -14.47 0.55 -0.79
CA TRP A 299 -15.55 0.99 0.10
C TRP A 299 -15.06 1.84 1.26
N GLU A 300 -13.74 1.98 1.46
CA GLU A 300 -13.22 2.70 2.62
C GLU A 300 -13.29 4.21 2.52
N LYS A 301 -12.99 4.76 1.32
CA LYS A 301 -12.97 6.22 1.06
C LYS A 301 -12.24 6.98 2.18
N ARG A 302 -10.97 6.60 2.40
CA ARG A 302 -10.17 6.98 3.57
C ARG A 302 -10.03 8.49 3.76
N ASN A 303 -10.04 9.24 2.67
CA ASN A 303 -10.05 10.70 2.63
C ASN A 303 -8.95 11.35 3.50
N ILE A 304 -7.69 11.00 3.23
CA ILE A 304 -6.53 11.36 4.07
C ILE A 304 -5.57 12.37 3.42
N ALA A 305 -5.81 12.78 2.18
CA ALA A 305 -4.91 13.68 1.47
C ALA A 305 -5.17 15.14 1.83
N GLU A 306 -4.11 15.91 2.12
CA GLU A 306 -4.18 17.37 2.27
C GLU A 306 -4.33 18.08 0.91
N GLU A 307 -3.69 17.52 -0.12
CA GLU A 307 -3.79 17.99 -1.50
C GLU A 307 -4.06 16.82 -2.44
N ILE A 308 -4.80 17.07 -3.52
CA ILE A 308 -5.09 16.10 -4.58
C ILE A 308 -4.65 16.61 -5.96
N PRO A 309 -4.29 15.72 -6.89
CA PRO A 309 -3.86 16.13 -8.23
C PRO A 309 -5.06 16.50 -9.11
N ILE A 310 -5.12 17.76 -9.56
CA ILE A 310 -6.16 18.27 -10.46
C ILE A 310 -5.64 18.30 -11.90
N TRP A 311 -6.41 17.70 -12.81
CA TRP A 311 -6.06 17.56 -14.23
C TRP A 311 -6.45 18.79 -15.05
N ASP A 312 -5.54 19.17 -15.96
CA ASP A 312 -5.70 20.22 -16.96
C ASP A 312 -5.62 19.59 -18.37
N PRO A 313 -6.77 19.44 -19.06
CA PRO A 313 -6.85 18.79 -20.36
C PRO A 313 -6.12 19.55 -21.49
N ASP A 314 -6.00 20.88 -21.38
CA ASP A 314 -5.47 21.73 -22.45
C ASP A 314 -3.96 21.53 -22.63
N ILE A 315 -3.26 21.24 -21.53
CA ILE A 315 -1.81 20.99 -21.53
C ILE A 315 -1.51 19.51 -21.75
N CYS A 316 -2.44 18.62 -21.39
CA CYS A 316 -2.20 17.18 -21.35
C CYS A 316 -1.79 16.61 -22.73
N ILE A 317 -0.69 15.86 -22.75
CA ILE A 317 -0.17 15.18 -23.95
C ILE A 317 -0.51 13.68 -23.96
N ASP A 318 -1.62 13.27 -23.34
CA ASP A 318 -2.21 11.92 -23.40
C ASP A 318 -1.26 10.72 -23.13
N CYS A 319 -0.14 10.95 -22.44
CA CYS A 319 0.94 9.97 -22.29
C CYS A 319 0.71 8.88 -21.23
N ALA A 320 -0.35 8.99 -20.43
CA ALA A 320 -0.76 8.07 -19.36
C ALA A 320 0.28 7.80 -18.24
N LYS A 321 1.40 8.53 -18.20
CA LYS A 321 2.45 8.30 -17.18
C LYS A 321 1.98 8.52 -15.76
N CYS A 322 1.15 9.54 -15.52
CA CYS A 322 0.57 9.84 -14.21
C CYS A 322 -0.28 8.68 -13.67
N VAL A 323 -1.03 8.00 -14.55
CA VAL A 323 -1.85 6.83 -14.25
C VAL A 323 -0.99 5.59 -14.03
N LEU A 324 0.04 5.39 -14.86
CA LEU A 324 0.97 4.27 -14.72
C LEU A 324 1.65 4.25 -13.35
N VAL A 325 2.14 5.40 -12.89
CA VAL A 325 2.96 5.48 -11.67
C VAL A 325 2.15 5.65 -10.39
N CYS A 326 0.83 5.82 -10.48
CA CYS A 326 0.01 6.02 -9.29
C CYS A 326 0.03 4.76 -8.41
N PRO A 327 0.53 4.84 -7.17
CA PRO A 327 0.68 3.68 -6.31
C PRO A 327 -0.64 3.15 -5.72
N HIS A 328 -1.74 3.88 -5.87
CA HIS A 328 -3.03 3.54 -5.28
C HIS A 328 -4.15 3.39 -6.32
N ALA A 329 -3.85 3.49 -7.61
CA ALA A 329 -4.87 3.60 -8.67
C ALA A 329 -5.91 4.71 -8.43
N ALA A 330 -5.50 5.76 -7.69
CA ALA A 330 -6.30 6.93 -7.35
C ALA A 330 -6.31 7.99 -8.46
N ILE A 331 -5.62 7.74 -9.57
CA ILE A 331 -5.79 8.48 -10.82
C ILE A 331 -5.91 7.46 -11.94
N ARG A 332 -6.95 7.61 -12.76
CA ARG A 332 -7.31 6.67 -13.82
C ARG A 332 -7.49 7.39 -15.14
N MET A 333 -7.43 6.64 -16.22
CA MET A 333 -7.71 7.11 -17.56
C MET A 333 -8.78 6.24 -18.19
N LYS A 334 -9.75 6.86 -18.86
CA LYS A 334 -10.66 6.18 -19.79
C LYS A 334 -10.60 6.86 -21.15
N VAL A 335 -10.76 6.06 -22.19
CA VAL A 335 -10.99 6.48 -23.57
C VAL A 335 -12.33 5.91 -23.97
N TYR A 336 -13.23 6.73 -24.48
CA TYR A 336 -14.64 6.38 -24.63
C TYR A 336 -15.31 7.18 -25.75
N ASP A 337 -16.48 6.70 -26.18
CA ASP A 337 -17.30 7.39 -27.18
C ASP A 337 -17.77 8.75 -26.64
N PRO A 338 -17.60 9.87 -27.39
CA PRO A 338 -18.05 11.18 -26.94
C PRO A 338 -19.53 11.26 -26.55
N ALA A 339 -20.40 10.36 -27.03
CA ALA A 339 -21.81 10.30 -26.65
C ALA A 339 -22.03 10.10 -25.14
N PHE A 340 -21.06 9.49 -24.43
CA PHE A 340 -21.15 9.40 -22.97
C PHE A 340 -21.08 10.77 -22.29
N LEU A 341 -20.60 11.83 -22.95
CA LEU A 341 -20.49 13.18 -22.38
C LEU A 341 -21.81 13.95 -22.32
N ASP A 342 -22.87 13.45 -22.96
CA ASP A 342 -24.17 14.15 -23.02
C ASP A 342 -24.77 14.37 -21.61
N ASP A 343 -24.54 13.42 -20.70
CA ASP A 343 -25.01 13.45 -19.30
C ASP A 343 -23.88 13.80 -18.30
N ALA A 344 -22.73 14.28 -18.78
CA ALA A 344 -21.59 14.55 -17.91
C ALA A 344 -21.86 15.73 -16.95
N PRO A 345 -21.48 15.63 -15.66
CA PRO A 345 -21.48 16.76 -14.75
C PRO A 345 -20.67 17.94 -15.28
N ILE A 346 -21.05 19.18 -14.96
CA ILE A 346 -20.35 20.39 -15.43
C ILE A 346 -18.87 20.43 -15.01
N THR A 347 -18.53 19.74 -13.91
CA THR A 347 -17.17 19.60 -13.37
C THR A 347 -16.34 18.53 -14.09
N PHE A 348 -16.97 17.66 -14.88
CA PHE A 348 -16.30 16.54 -15.54
C PHE A 348 -15.52 17.01 -16.76
N LYS A 349 -14.19 16.95 -16.66
CA LYS A 349 -13.28 17.39 -17.72
C LYS A 349 -13.02 16.25 -18.72
N SER A 350 -12.95 16.59 -19.99
CA SER A 350 -12.59 15.66 -21.06
C SER A 350 -11.78 16.37 -22.15
N LYS A 351 -11.15 15.60 -23.04
CA LYS A 351 -10.53 16.11 -24.27
C LYS A 351 -10.59 15.09 -25.39
N GLU A 352 -10.41 15.55 -26.61
CA GLU A 352 -10.25 14.70 -27.79
C GLU A 352 -9.06 13.72 -27.62
N TRP A 353 -9.31 12.43 -27.90
CA TRP A 353 -8.29 11.39 -27.95
C TRP A 353 -7.65 11.31 -29.33
N ARG A 354 -6.34 11.54 -29.40
CA ARG A 354 -5.60 11.52 -30.67
C ARG A 354 -4.98 10.16 -30.92
N SER A 355 -5.69 9.31 -31.67
CA SER A 355 -5.17 8.01 -32.13
C SER A 355 -5.59 7.71 -33.57
N ARG A 356 -4.73 6.98 -34.29
CA ARG A 356 -5.09 6.41 -35.61
C ARG A 356 -5.91 5.15 -35.47
N ASP A 357 -5.71 4.39 -34.40
CA ASP A 357 -6.33 3.08 -34.18
C ASP A 357 -7.73 3.20 -33.56
N LEU A 358 -7.97 4.32 -32.86
CA LEU A 358 -9.25 4.65 -32.21
C LEU A 358 -9.59 6.12 -32.53
N PRO A 359 -10.03 6.45 -33.77
CA PRO A 359 -10.43 7.80 -34.13
C PRO A 359 -11.74 8.20 -33.43
N ASP A 360 -12.01 9.50 -33.38
CA ASP A 360 -13.28 10.08 -32.91
C ASP A 360 -13.67 9.74 -31.46
N MET A 361 -12.69 9.46 -30.60
CA MET A 361 -12.90 9.17 -29.18
C MET A 361 -12.60 10.39 -28.30
N SER A 362 -13.17 10.39 -27.10
CA SER A 362 -12.82 11.29 -26.00
C SER A 362 -11.98 10.57 -24.96
N MET A 363 -11.23 11.32 -24.17
CA MET A 363 -10.49 10.80 -23.02
C MET A 363 -10.60 11.69 -21.79
N THR A 364 -10.53 11.06 -20.62
CA THR A 364 -10.46 11.75 -19.33
C THR A 364 -9.37 11.11 -18.47
N ILE A 365 -8.65 11.95 -17.73
CA ILE A 365 -7.86 11.52 -16.56
C ILE A 365 -8.59 12.02 -15.33
N GLN A 366 -9.06 11.10 -14.50
CA GLN A 366 -9.88 11.41 -13.31
C GLN A 366 -9.18 10.95 -12.03
N VAL A 367 -9.21 11.79 -11.00
CA VAL A 367 -8.75 11.45 -9.65
C VAL A 367 -9.90 10.85 -8.85
N ALA A 368 -9.62 9.83 -8.04
CA ALA A 368 -10.48 9.36 -6.96
C ALA A 368 -10.10 10.16 -5.70
N PRO A 369 -10.79 11.28 -5.39
CA PRO A 369 -10.28 12.25 -4.42
C PRO A 369 -10.15 11.66 -3.00
N GLU A 370 -11.08 10.79 -2.61
CA GLU A 370 -11.12 10.19 -1.27
C GLU A 370 -10.18 8.99 -1.10
N ASP A 371 -9.63 8.48 -2.20
CA ASP A 371 -8.65 7.38 -2.17
C ASP A 371 -7.23 7.85 -2.51
N CYS A 372 -7.08 9.11 -2.90
CA CYS A 372 -5.78 9.73 -3.12
C CYS A 372 -5.02 9.85 -1.78
N THR A 373 -3.72 9.61 -1.83
CA THR A 373 -2.82 9.76 -0.66
C THR A 373 -1.99 11.04 -0.71
N GLY A 374 -2.27 11.93 -1.67
CA GLY A 374 -1.57 13.22 -1.81
C GLY A 374 -0.08 13.11 -2.15
N CYS A 375 0.41 11.94 -2.58
CA CYS A 375 1.84 11.69 -2.70
C CYS A 375 2.57 12.47 -3.80
N GLY A 376 1.88 13.12 -4.76
CA GLY A 376 2.52 13.97 -5.77
C GLY A 376 3.29 13.25 -6.90
N VAL A 377 3.50 11.93 -6.86
CA VAL A 377 4.31 11.22 -7.89
C VAL A 377 3.76 11.32 -9.32
N CYS A 378 2.44 11.47 -9.45
CA CYS A 378 1.78 11.72 -10.74
C CYS A 378 2.15 13.10 -11.33
N VAL A 379 2.34 14.10 -10.47
CA VAL A 379 2.80 15.44 -10.83
C VAL A 379 4.29 15.43 -11.12
N ASP A 380 5.10 14.70 -10.34
CA ASP A 380 6.55 14.55 -10.55
C ASP A 380 6.83 14.00 -11.97
N VAL A 381 6.20 12.89 -12.34
CA VAL A 381 6.42 12.23 -13.64
C VAL A 381 5.86 13.00 -14.84
N CYS A 382 4.94 13.96 -14.63
CA CYS A 382 4.25 14.63 -15.72
C CYS A 382 5.25 15.46 -16.58
N PRO A 383 5.41 15.12 -17.88
CA PRO A 383 6.33 15.84 -18.76
C PRO A 383 5.68 17.09 -19.39
N ALA A 384 4.35 17.18 -19.38
CA ALA A 384 3.60 18.26 -20.01
C ALA A 384 3.63 19.52 -19.14
N LYS A 385 4.05 20.64 -19.73
CA LYS A 385 4.15 21.95 -19.08
C LYS A 385 3.45 23.01 -19.93
N SER A 386 2.84 24.00 -19.27
CA SER A 386 2.31 25.18 -19.95
C SER A 386 3.42 25.91 -20.69
N LYS A 387 3.09 26.46 -21.86
CA LYS A 387 4.00 27.33 -22.63
C LYS A 387 4.14 28.72 -22.00
N GLU A 388 3.18 29.13 -21.18
CA GLU A 388 3.12 30.46 -20.56
C GLU A 388 3.69 30.45 -19.14
N ILE A 389 3.34 29.43 -18.34
CA ILE A 389 3.75 29.30 -16.93
C ILE A 389 4.58 28.03 -16.76
N VAL A 390 5.90 28.16 -16.69
CA VAL A 390 6.85 27.02 -16.66
C VAL A 390 6.61 26.03 -15.51
N ARG A 391 6.06 26.49 -14.38
CA ARG A 391 5.75 25.66 -13.21
C ARG A 391 4.39 24.95 -13.31
N HIS A 392 3.49 25.39 -14.19
CA HIS A 392 2.16 24.80 -14.36
C HIS A 392 2.25 23.59 -15.29
N LYS A 393 1.94 22.40 -14.77
CA LYS A 393 1.91 21.14 -15.54
C LYS A 393 0.47 20.79 -15.95
N SER A 394 0.28 19.72 -16.73
CA SER A 394 -1.09 19.24 -17.02
C SER A 394 -1.79 18.59 -15.82
N ILE A 395 -1.07 18.42 -14.70
CA ILE A 395 -1.62 17.90 -13.46
C ILE A 395 -0.83 18.51 -12.32
N ASN A 396 -1.51 19.07 -11.31
CA ASN A 396 -0.87 19.79 -10.21
C ASN A 396 -1.60 19.48 -8.90
N MET A 397 -0.87 19.48 -7.79
CA MET A 397 -1.46 19.36 -6.46
C MET A 397 -2.25 20.63 -6.14
N ARG A 398 -3.45 20.46 -5.57
CA ARG A 398 -4.34 21.53 -5.12
C ARG A 398 -4.96 21.16 -3.77
N PRO A 399 -5.38 22.13 -2.95
CA PRO A 399 -6.03 21.87 -1.67
C PRO A 399 -7.21 20.90 -1.82
N HIS A 400 -7.21 19.84 -1.03
CA HIS A 400 -8.23 18.80 -1.12
C HIS A 400 -9.63 19.32 -0.80
N LEU A 401 -9.76 20.12 0.27
CA LEU A 401 -11.06 20.65 0.74
C LEU A 401 -11.76 21.53 -0.29
N GLU A 402 -11.02 22.22 -1.15
CA GLU A 402 -11.58 23.08 -2.20
C GLU A 402 -12.13 22.28 -3.40
N HIS A 403 -11.72 21.01 -3.57
CA HIS A 403 -11.97 20.24 -4.79
C HIS A 403 -12.64 18.88 -4.57
N VAL A 404 -12.72 18.38 -3.33
CA VAL A 404 -13.19 17.02 -3.04
C VAL A 404 -14.61 16.75 -3.54
N GLU A 405 -15.53 17.70 -3.38
CA GLU A 405 -16.94 17.54 -3.78
C GLU A 405 -17.11 17.48 -5.30
N GLU A 406 -16.44 18.37 -6.03
CA GLU A 406 -16.45 18.41 -7.50
C GLU A 406 -15.84 17.14 -8.08
N GLU A 407 -14.67 16.73 -7.56
CA GLU A 407 -13.95 15.57 -8.04
C GLU A 407 -14.64 14.25 -7.62
N ARG A 408 -15.41 14.23 -6.51
CA ARG A 408 -16.21 13.07 -6.11
C ARG A 408 -17.31 12.83 -7.15
N THR A 409 -18.07 13.88 -7.47
CA THR A 409 -19.12 13.84 -8.50
C THR A 409 -18.56 13.40 -9.86
N SER A 410 -17.41 13.98 -10.26
CA SER A 410 -16.73 13.60 -11.49
C SER A 410 -16.22 12.15 -11.48
N PHE A 411 -15.74 11.65 -10.35
CA PHE A 411 -15.27 10.27 -10.22
C PHE A 411 -16.41 9.25 -10.21
N GLU A 412 -17.54 9.56 -9.59
CA GLU A 412 -18.74 8.72 -9.66
C GLU A 412 -19.20 8.53 -11.10
N PHE A 413 -19.35 9.63 -11.85
CA PHE A 413 -19.65 9.59 -13.28
C PHE A 413 -18.58 8.84 -14.09
N PHE A 414 -17.29 9.03 -13.79
CA PHE A 414 -16.20 8.30 -14.44
C PHE A 414 -16.34 6.78 -14.30
N LEU A 415 -16.87 6.29 -13.18
CA LEU A 415 -17.09 4.87 -12.94
C LEU A 415 -18.25 4.30 -13.76
N GLU A 416 -19.23 5.12 -14.15
CA GLU A 416 -20.36 4.72 -15.00
C GLU A 416 -19.97 4.51 -16.46
N ILE A 417 -18.96 5.26 -16.95
CA ILE A 417 -18.42 5.06 -18.30
C ILE A 417 -17.89 3.63 -18.44
N PRO A 418 -18.30 2.84 -19.46
CA PRO A 418 -17.83 1.46 -19.62
C PRO A 418 -16.30 1.35 -19.76
N GLU A 419 -15.75 0.26 -19.26
CA GLU A 419 -14.34 -0.08 -19.49
C GLU A 419 -14.09 -0.43 -20.96
N MET A 420 -12.90 -0.09 -21.48
CA MET A 420 -12.55 -0.38 -22.87
C MET A 420 -12.46 -1.90 -23.11
N ASP A 421 -13.02 -2.35 -24.23
CA ASP A 421 -12.88 -3.73 -24.70
C ASP A 421 -11.39 -4.07 -24.90
N ARG A 422 -10.91 -5.04 -24.12
CA ARG A 422 -9.50 -5.46 -24.09
C ARG A 422 -8.99 -5.88 -25.48
N THR A 423 -9.87 -6.45 -26.32
CA THR A 423 -9.52 -6.90 -27.68
C THR A 423 -9.20 -5.74 -28.63
N LYS A 424 -9.60 -4.52 -28.27
CA LYS A 424 -9.34 -3.28 -29.05
C LYS A 424 -8.14 -2.51 -28.52
N VAL A 425 -7.51 -2.96 -27.43
CA VAL A 425 -6.42 -2.26 -26.76
C VAL A 425 -5.08 -2.91 -27.09
N LYS A 426 -4.13 -2.07 -27.52
CA LYS A 426 -2.74 -2.50 -27.66
C LYS A 426 -2.03 -2.51 -26.30
N ILE A 427 -2.17 -3.62 -25.58
CA ILE A 427 -1.79 -3.75 -24.16
C ILE A 427 -0.28 -3.62 -23.90
N ASP A 428 0.58 -3.89 -24.89
CA ASP A 428 2.05 -3.81 -24.82
C ASP A 428 2.60 -2.38 -24.88
N THR A 429 1.73 -1.38 -24.88
CA THR A 429 2.11 0.05 -24.86
C THR A 429 1.77 0.69 -23.52
N VAL A 430 2.53 1.73 -23.16
CA VAL A 430 2.25 2.54 -21.95
C VAL A 430 0.82 3.08 -21.98
N LYS A 431 0.37 3.67 -23.10
CA LYS A 431 -0.99 4.19 -23.22
C LYS A 431 -2.05 3.08 -23.12
N GLY A 432 -1.89 2.01 -23.89
CA GLY A 432 -2.86 0.91 -23.93
C GLY A 432 -3.00 0.21 -22.58
N SER A 433 -1.90 -0.11 -21.90
CA SER A 433 -1.96 -0.72 -20.55
C SER A 433 -2.75 0.12 -19.53
N GLN A 434 -2.79 1.46 -19.70
CA GLN A 434 -3.48 2.37 -18.79
C GLN A 434 -4.91 2.70 -19.20
N MET A 435 -5.37 2.24 -20.37
CA MET A 435 -6.80 2.21 -20.73
C MET A 435 -7.55 1.05 -20.05
N LEU A 436 -6.80 0.05 -19.56
CA LEU A 436 -7.37 -1.12 -18.90
C LEU A 436 -7.66 -0.82 -17.42
N GLN A 437 -8.76 -1.35 -16.94
CA GLN A 437 -9.16 -1.27 -15.53
C GLN A 437 -8.04 -1.82 -14.63
N PRO A 438 -7.57 -1.06 -13.62
CA PRO A 438 -6.69 -1.59 -12.59
C PRO A 438 -7.47 -2.55 -11.67
N LEU A 439 -6.95 -3.77 -11.48
CA LEU A 439 -7.51 -4.74 -10.53
C LEU A 439 -6.68 -4.85 -9.24
N PHE A 440 -5.92 -3.80 -8.95
CA PHE A 440 -5.25 -3.56 -7.68
C PHE A 440 -5.40 -2.08 -7.34
N GLU A 441 -6.26 -1.75 -6.39
CA GLU A 441 -6.68 -0.38 -6.11
C GLU A 441 -6.72 -0.07 -4.60
N PHE A 442 -6.34 1.17 -4.25
CA PHE A 442 -6.53 1.77 -2.94
C PHE A 442 -5.90 1.00 -1.76
N SER A 443 -4.76 0.36 -2.00
CA SER A 443 -4.06 -0.45 -0.98
C SER A 443 -3.60 0.36 0.25
N GLY A 444 -3.32 -0.34 1.35
CA GLY A 444 -2.74 0.24 2.58
C GLY A 444 -1.27 0.63 2.49
N ALA A 445 -0.70 0.74 1.28
CA ALA A 445 0.70 1.09 1.07
C ALA A 445 1.00 2.56 1.37
N CYS A 446 2.28 2.88 1.60
CA CYS A 446 2.73 4.26 1.85
C CYS A 446 2.38 5.20 0.69
N ALA A 447 2.16 6.49 0.99
CA ALA A 447 2.13 7.55 0.00
C ALA A 447 3.41 7.53 -0.86
N GLY A 448 3.28 7.39 -2.18
CA GLY A 448 4.41 7.33 -3.11
C GLY A 448 5.16 5.98 -3.16
N CYS A 449 4.57 4.91 -2.60
CA CYS A 449 5.18 3.57 -2.58
C CYS A 449 5.71 3.14 -3.97
N GLY A 450 6.95 2.65 -4.02
CA GLY A 450 7.56 2.18 -5.26
C GLY A 450 7.14 0.78 -5.71
N GLU A 451 6.48 0.00 -4.85
CA GLU A 451 6.13 -1.40 -5.15
C GLU A 451 4.81 -1.51 -5.94
N THR A 452 3.76 -0.83 -5.48
CA THR A 452 2.39 -1.03 -5.97
C THR A 452 2.13 -0.62 -7.42
N PRO A 453 2.85 0.34 -8.06
CA PRO A 453 2.68 0.59 -9.49
C PRO A 453 2.96 -0.65 -10.36
N TYR A 454 3.88 -1.52 -9.93
CA TYR A 454 4.19 -2.75 -10.65
C TYR A 454 3.08 -3.80 -10.52
N ILE A 455 2.52 -3.98 -9.33
CA ILE A 455 1.37 -4.88 -9.10
C ILE A 455 0.14 -4.36 -9.86
N LYS A 456 -0.12 -3.05 -9.81
CA LYS A 456 -1.19 -2.43 -10.60
C LYS A 456 -1.02 -2.73 -12.08
N LEU A 457 0.17 -2.53 -12.64
CA LEU A 457 0.45 -2.85 -14.04
C LEU A 457 0.22 -4.34 -14.37
N LEU A 458 0.71 -5.26 -13.52
CA LEU A 458 0.48 -6.70 -13.64
C LEU A 458 -1.02 -6.98 -13.76
N THR A 459 -1.82 -6.44 -12.83
CA THR A 459 -3.26 -6.70 -12.79
C THR A 459 -4.03 -6.07 -13.95
N GLN A 460 -3.58 -4.94 -14.50
CA GLN A 460 -4.16 -4.35 -15.71
C GLN A 460 -3.93 -5.27 -16.92
N LEU A 461 -2.71 -5.79 -17.05
CA LEU A 461 -2.31 -6.61 -18.19
C LEU A 461 -2.93 -8.01 -18.14
N PHE A 462 -2.98 -8.67 -16.98
CA PHE A 462 -3.31 -10.11 -16.89
C PHE A 462 -4.34 -10.46 -15.81
N GLY A 463 -4.80 -9.49 -15.03
CA GLY A 463 -5.50 -9.75 -13.76
C GLY A 463 -6.80 -10.52 -13.87
N ASP A 464 -7.45 -10.57 -15.03
CA ASP A 464 -8.68 -11.34 -15.25
C ASP A 464 -8.45 -12.87 -15.41
N ARG A 465 -7.19 -13.30 -15.34
CA ARG A 465 -6.72 -14.70 -15.41
C ARG A 465 -5.48 -14.97 -14.54
N THR A 466 -5.22 -14.11 -13.56
CA THR A 466 -4.03 -14.21 -12.70
C THR A 466 -4.33 -14.94 -11.39
N VAL A 467 -3.37 -15.78 -10.98
CA VAL A 467 -3.27 -16.27 -9.60
C VAL A 467 -1.95 -15.80 -8.99
N ILE A 468 -1.99 -15.24 -7.78
CA ILE A 468 -0.85 -14.65 -7.09
C ILE A 468 -0.51 -15.46 -5.85
N ALA A 469 0.70 -16.03 -5.84
CA ALA A 469 1.39 -16.46 -4.64
C ALA A 469 2.25 -15.29 -4.12
N ASN A 470 1.92 -14.76 -2.95
CA ASN A 470 2.59 -13.59 -2.40
C ASN A 470 3.40 -13.94 -1.16
N ALA A 471 4.70 -13.61 -1.16
CA ALA A 471 5.57 -13.81 0.00
C ALA A 471 5.19 -12.85 1.12
N THR A 472 5.42 -13.26 2.37
CA THR A 472 5.21 -12.36 3.50
C THR A 472 6.17 -11.17 3.44
N GLY A 473 5.63 -9.95 3.54
CA GLY A 473 6.42 -8.73 3.38
C GLY A 473 5.51 -7.52 3.17
N CYS A 474 6.05 -6.39 2.69
CA CYS A 474 5.21 -5.22 2.39
C CYS A 474 4.02 -5.59 1.50
N SER A 475 4.28 -6.40 0.45
CA SER A 475 3.29 -6.81 -0.53
C SER A 475 2.15 -7.64 0.04
N SER A 476 2.40 -8.48 1.06
CA SER A 476 1.29 -9.16 1.74
C SER A 476 0.56 -8.25 2.72
N ILE A 477 1.25 -7.30 3.35
CA ILE A 477 0.62 -6.34 4.26
C ILE A 477 -0.31 -5.39 3.52
N TYR A 478 0.16 -4.65 2.51
CA TYR A 478 -0.78 -3.78 1.78
C TYR A 478 -1.70 -4.55 0.83
N GLY A 479 -1.37 -5.80 0.49
CA GLY A 479 -2.10 -6.63 -0.47
C GLY A 479 -3.17 -7.54 0.13
N GLY A 480 -3.11 -7.85 1.43
CA GLY A 480 -4.03 -8.79 2.08
C GLY A 480 -4.22 -8.58 3.57
N ASN A 481 -3.87 -7.41 4.12
CA ASN A 481 -4.14 -7.12 5.52
C ASN A 481 -5.60 -6.75 5.75
N LEU A 482 -6.29 -7.61 6.50
CA LEU A 482 -7.69 -7.46 6.87
C LEU A 482 -7.93 -6.16 7.67
N PRO A 483 -9.12 -5.54 7.54
CA PRO A 483 -10.36 -6.12 7.03
C PRO A 483 -10.64 -5.91 5.53
N THR A 484 -9.69 -5.35 4.80
CA THR A 484 -9.88 -4.85 3.43
C THR A 484 -8.74 -5.25 2.50
N THR A 485 -9.07 -5.62 1.27
CA THR A 485 -8.14 -6.15 0.28
C THR A 485 -8.22 -5.34 -1.03
N PRO A 486 -7.07 -4.96 -1.64
CA PRO A 486 -7.01 -4.12 -2.83
C PRO A 486 -7.18 -4.84 -4.16
N TYR A 487 -7.07 -6.17 -4.18
CA TYR A 487 -7.26 -6.94 -5.41
C TYR A 487 -8.74 -6.88 -5.79
N ALA A 488 -9.05 -6.34 -6.97
CA ALA A 488 -10.42 -6.12 -7.41
C ALA A 488 -10.87 -7.14 -8.48
N GLN A 489 -12.14 -7.05 -8.87
CA GLN A 489 -12.73 -7.82 -9.96
C GLN A 489 -13.23 -6.87 -11.06
N ASN A 490 -13.17 -7.32 -12.31
CA ASN A 490 -13.76 -6.61 -13.44
C ASN A 490 -15.29 -6.82 -13.51
N GLY A 491 -15.94 -6.23 -14.52
CA GLY A 491 -17.40 -6.35 -14.72
C GLY A 491 -17.91 -7.78 -14.93
N ASP A 492 -17.04 -8.72 -15.30
CA ASP A 492 -17.38 -10.15 -15.44
C ASP A 492 -17.17 -10.95 -14.13
N GLY A 493 -16.82 -10.28 -13.03
CA GLY A 493 -16.49 -10.92 -11.75
C GLY A 493 -15.11 -11.60 -11.74
N ARG A 494 -14.25 -11.33 -12.73
CA ARG A 494 -12.89 -11.92 -12.83
C ARG A 494 -11.85 -10.97 -12.26
N GLY A 495 -10.92 -11.52 -11.49
CA GLY A 495 -9.81 -10.76 -10.93
C GLY A 495 -8.75 -11.67 -10.34
N PRO A 496 -7.64 -11.11 -9.83
CA PRO A 496 -6.56 -11.91 -9.29
C PRO A 496 -7.03 -12.74 -8.10
N ALA A 497 -6.85 -14.07 -8.18
CA ALA A 497 -6.92 -14.91 -6.98
C ALA A 497 -5.61 -14.72 -6.21
N TRP A 498 -5.68 -14.31 -4.94
CA TRP A 498 -4.50 -13.95 -4.15
C TRP A 498 -4.39 -14.81 -2.90
N ALA A 499 -3.18 -15.28 -2.61
CA ALA A 499 -2.88 -15.99 -1.38
C ALA A 499 -1.45 -15.71 -0.88
N ASN A 500 -1.30 -15.68 0.44
CA ASN A 500 -0.02 -15.62 1.14
C ASN A 500 0.12 -16.87 2.01
N SER A 501 1.10 -17.71 1.70
CA SER A 501 1.48 -18.86 2.53
C SER A 501 2.41 -18.38 3.65
N LEU A 502 3.72 -18.46 3.47
CA LEU A 502 4.72 -18.00 4.44
C LEU A 502 5.72 -17.03 3.80
N PHE A 503 6.76 -16.68 4.56
CA PHE A 503 7.82 -15.81 4.07
C PHE A 503 8.82 -16.57 3.21
N GLU A 504 9.12 -17.81 3.59
CA GLU A 504 10.20 -18.64 3.06
C GLU A 504 9.80 -19.51 1.87
N ASP A 505 8.51 -19.84 1.70
CA ASP A 505 8.03 -20.89 0.78
C ASP A 505 7.31 -20.36 -0.47
N ASN A 506 7.34 -19.05 -0.70
CA ASN A 506 6.45 -18.44 -1.70
C ASN A 506 6.71 -18.92 -3.14
N ALA A 507 7.96 -19.26 -3.48
CA ALA A 507 8.27 -19.78 -4.80
C ALA A 507 7.62 -21.15 -4.99
N GLU A 508 7.81 -22.03 -4.00
CA GLU A 508 7.28 -23.39 -3.94
C GLU A 508 5.75 -23.38 -3.88
N TYR A 509 5.18 -22.39 -3.20
CA TYR A 509 3.73 -22.21 -3.11
C TYR A 509 3.13 -21.88 -4.48
N GLY A 510 3.68 -20.90 -5.19
CA GLY A 510 3.28 -20.60 -6.57
C GLY A 510 3.57 -21.75 -7.54
N PHE A 511 4.65 -22.48 -7.34
CA PHE A 511 4.95 -23.70 -8.10
C PHE A 511 3.88 -24.77 -7.88
N GLY A 512 3.42 -24.98 -6.65
CA GLY A 512 2.29 -25.86 -6.34
C GLY A 512 1.01 -25.47 -7.07
N MET A 513 0.70 -24.17 -7.14
CA MET A 513 -0.43 -23.66 -7.94
C MET A 513 -0.27 -24.00 -9.43
N ARG A 514 0.92 -23.80 -10.00
CA ARG A 514 1.21 -24.17 -11.40
C ARG A 514 1.02 -25.66 -11.66
N LEU A 515 1.50 -26.52 -10.77
CA LEU A 515 1.32 -27.98 -10.90
C LEU A 515 -0.16 -28.38 -10.81
N ALA A 516 -0.94 -27.74 -9.94
CA ALA A 516 -2.38 -27.99 -9.85
C ALA A 516 -3.09 -27.61 -11.16
N PHE A 517 -2.82 -26.43 -11.71
CA PHE A 517 -3.40 -26.02 -12.99
C PHE A 517 -2.93 -26.89 -14.16
N ASP A 518 -1.68 -27.34 -14.19
CA ASP A 518 -1.20 -28.31 -15.20
C ASP A 518 -2.02 -29.61 -15.17
N ALA A 519 -2.31 -30.11 -13.96
CA ALA A 519 -3.12 -31.32 -13.79
C ALA A 519 -4.57 -31.10 -14.24
N GLU A 520 -5.19 -29.95 -13.88
CA GLU A 520 -6.54 -29.60 -14.31
C GLU A 520 -6.66 -29.44 -15.82
N VAL A 521 -5.70 -28.75 -16.46
CA VAL A 521 -5.63 -28.59 -17.92
C VAL A 521 -5.52 -29.96 -18.58
N SER A 522 -4.61 -30.82 -18.11
CA SER A 522 -4.42 -32.16 -18.66
C SER A 522 -5.70 -33.00 -18.56
N GLN A 523 -6.36 -32.95 -17.40
CA GLN A 523 -7.64 -33.64 -17.17
C GLN A 523 -8.74 -33.09 -18.09
N ALA A 524 -8.89 -31.77 -18.20
CA ALA A 524 -9.88 -31.13 -19.05
C ALA A 524 -9.67 -31.49 -20.53
N ARG A 525 -8.43 -31.39 -21.04
CA ARG A 525 -8.08 -31.76 -22.42
C ARG A 525 -8.36 -33.24 -22.71
N SER A 526 -8.01 -34.14 -21.78
CA SER A 526 -8.28 -35.57 -21.91
C SER A 526 -9.77 -35.87 -21.98
N LEU A 527 -10.57 -35.23 -21.13
CA LEU A 527 -12.03 -35.38 -21.13
C LEU A 527 -12.68 -34.79 -22.39
N VAL A 528 -12.21 -33.64 -22.88
CA VAL A 528 -12.68 -33.08 -24.17
C VAL A 528 -12.40 -34.06 -25.31
N LYS A 529 -11.20 -34.65 -25.38
CA LYS A 529 -10.86 -35.68 -26.37
C LYS A 529 -11.81 -36.88 -26.26
N LYS A 530 -12.00 -37.40 -25.05
CA LYS A 530 -12.87 -38.58 -24.78
C LYS A 530 -14.32 -38.33 -25.18
N MET A 531 -14.83 -37.13 -24.90
CA MET A 531 -16.23 -36.74 -25.11
C MET A 531 -16.47 -36.00 -26.43
N THR A 532 -15.56 -36.10 -27.40
CA THR A 532 -15.63 -35.38 -28.68
C THR A 532 -16.96 -35.60 -29.41
N LYS A 533 -17.54 -36.81 -29.31
CA LYS A 533 -18.80 -37.14 -30.01
C LYS A 533 -20.00 -36.44 -29.39
N GLU A 534 -20.04 -36.40 -28.06
CA GLU A 534 -21.10 -35.80 -27.26
C GLU A 534 -21.01 -34.27 -27.27
N ILE A 535 -19.79 -33.74 -27.20
CA ILE A 535 -19.53 -32.29 -27.23
C ILE A 535 -19.65 -31.75 -28.66
N GLY A 536 -19.31 -32.55 -29.69
CA GLY A 536 -19.25 -32.13 -31.09
C GLY A 536 -17.83 -31.81 -31.56
N LEU A 537 -17.49 -32.29 -32.76
CA LEU A 537 -16.12 -32.28 -33.30
C LEU A 537 -15.52 -30.88 -33.40
N GLU A 538 -16.27 -29.91 -33.93
CA GLU A 538 -15.78 -28.54 -34.14
C GLU A 538 -15.45 -27.83 -32.83
N LEU A 539 -16.33 -27.94 -31.83
CA LEU A 539 -16.12 -27.35 -30.52
C LEU A 539 -14.95 -28.02 -29.79
N ALA A 540 -14.87 -29.36 -29.82
CA ALA A 540 -13.77 -30.08 -29.21
C ALA A 540 -12.41 -29.70 -29.83
N HIS A 541 -12.32 -29.64 -31.16
CA HIS A 541 -11.11 -29.19 -31.85
C HIS A 541 -10.76 -27.73 -31.50
N GLY A 542 -11.76 -26.84 -31.53
CA GLY A 542 -11.56 -25.43 -31.20
C GLY A 542 -11.12 -25.20 -29.75
N LEU A 543 -11.52 -26.05 -28.80
CA LEU A 543 -11.07 -25.99 -27.41
C LEU A 543 -9.62 -26.46 -27.23
N LEU A 544 -9.21 -27.48 -27.99
CA LEU A 544 -7.89 -28.11 -27.86
C LEU A 544 -6.79 -27.34 -28.58
N GLU A 545 -7.09 -26.74 -29.73
CA GLU A 545 -6.12 -26.08 -30.62
C GLU A 545 -6.22 -24.55 -30.59
N ALA A 546 -6.79 -23.99 -29.52
CA ALA A 546 -6.97 -22.55 -29.37
C ALA A 546 -5.64 -21.82 -29.21
N ASP A 547 -5.36 -20.87 -30.12
CA ASP A 547 -4.36 -19.83 -29.85
C ASP A 547 -4.92 -18.85 -28.81
N GLN A 548 -4.20 -18.70 -27.71
CA GLN A 548 -4.51 -17.82 -26.57
C GLN A 548 -3.37 -16.83 -26.30
N SER A 549 -2.54 -16.55 -27.30
CA SER A 549 -1.38 -15.64 -27.18
C SER A 549 -1.76 -14.16 -27.02
N ASP A 550 -3.02 -13.79 -27.32
CA ASP A 550 -3.55 -12.43 -27.18
C ASP A 550 -4.97 -12.38 -26.59
N GLU A 551 -5.46 -11.17 -26.36
CA GLU A 551 -6.79 -10.90 -25.79
C GLU A 551 -7.94 -11.45 -26.67
N THR A 552 -7.77 -11.47 -27.99
CA THR A 552 -8.78 -11.97 -28.92
C THR A 552 -8.91 -13.48 -28.82
N GLY A 553 -7.78 -14.19 -28.77
CA GLY A 553 -7.70 -15.64 -28.57
C GLY A 553 -8.29 -16.07 -27.24
N ILE A 554 -7.96 -15.34 -26.16
CA ILE A 554 -8.53 -15.58 -24.82
C ILE A 554 -10.04 -15.37 -24.80
N ALA A 555 -10.55 -14.27 -25.38
CA ALA A 555 -11.99 -14.00 -25.47
C ALA A 555 -12.72 -15.10 -26.27
N ALA A 556 -12.15 -15.54 -27.40
CA ALA A 556 -12.70 -16.64 -28.19
C ALA A 556 -12.71 -17.96 -27.41
N GLN A 557 -11.65 -18.28 -26.67
CA GLN A 557 -11.59 -19.49 -25.85
C GLN A 557 -12.61 -19.46 -24.72
N ARG A 558 -12.79 -18.32 -24.05
CA ARG A 558 -13.85 -18.15 -23.03
C ARG A 558 -15.24 -18.42 -23.60
N ALA A 559 -15.53 -17.94 -24.81
CA ALA A 559 -16.80 -18.22 -25.48
C ALA A 559 -16.98 -19.72 -25.76
N ARG A 560 -15.92 -20.42 -26.21
CA ARG A 560 -15.96 -21.89 -26.40
C ARG A 560 -16.18 -22.63 -25.08
N VAL A 561 -15.53 -22.21 -24.00
CA VAL A 561 -15.70 -22.82 -22.66
C VAL A 561 -17.11 -22.59 -22.12
N ALA A 562 -17.70 -21.42 -22.33
CA ALA A 562 -19.10 -21.16 -21.99
C ALA A 562 -20.05 -22.09 -22.75
N GLN A 563 -19.84 -22.25 -24.07
CA GLN A 563 -20.61 -23.18 -24.89
C GLN A 563 -20.43 -24.65 -24.43
N LEU A 564 -19.21 -25.04 -24.04
CA LEU A 564 -18.93 -26.35 -23.48
C LEU A 564 -19.76 -26.59 -22.21
N LYS A 565 -19.69 -25.68 -21.24
CA LYS A 565 -20.42 -25.78 -19.97
C LYS A 565 -21.94 -25.89 -20.15
N GLU A 566 -22.49 -25.17 -21.11
CA GLU A 566 -23.90 -25.27 -21.49
C GLU A 566 -24.24 -26.71 -21.96
N ARG A 567 -23.47 -27.26 -22.91
CA ARG A 567 -23.69 -28.63 -23.42
C ARG A 567 -23.56 -29.68 -22.31
N LEU A 568 -22.59 -29.53 -21.42
CA LEU A 568 -22.35 -30.46 -20.31
C LEU A 568 -23.49 -30.47 -19.29
N THR A 569 -24.26 -29.38 -19.16
CA THR A 569 -25.40 -29.31 -18.23
C THR A 569 -26.52 -30.28 -18.58
N ALA A 570 -26.64 -30.65 -19.86
CA ALA A 570 -27.61 -31.64 -20.34
C ALA A 570 -27.13 -33.09 -20.21
N MET A 571 -25.91 -33.33 -19.70
CA MET A 571 -25.27 -34.64 -19.64
C MET A 571 -25.08 -35.11 -18.20
N ASP A 572 -25.52 -36.34 -17.89
CA ASP A 572 -25.47 -36.88 -16.51
C ASP A 572 -24.27 -37.81 -16.23
N SER A 573 -23.39 -38.01 -17.22
CA SER A 573 -22.22 -38.88 -17.05
C SER A 573 -21.21 -38.29 -16.05
N ASN A 574 -20.46 -39.17 -15.36
CA ASN A 574 -19.40 -38.74 -14.45
C ASN A 574 -18.30 -37.94 -15.17
N ASP A 575 -18.00 -38.27 -16.42
CA ASP A 575 -17.06 -37.52 -17.25
C ASP A 575 -17.58 -36.09 -17.50
N ALA A 576 -18.87 -35.92 -17.80
CA ALA A 576 -19.47 -34.60 -18.01
C ALA A 576 -19.43 -33.74 -16.76
N LYS A 577 -19.78 -34.32 -15.59
CA LYS A 577 -19.73 -33.65 -14.29
C LYS A 577 -18.31 -33.22 -13.94
N THR A 578 -17.34 -34.10 -14.15
CA THR A 578 -15.92 -33.80 -13.91
C THR A 578 -15.43 -32.70 -14.85
N LEU A 579 -15.69 -32.83 -16.16
CA LEU A 579 -15.27 -31.84 -17.15
C LEU A 579 -15.91 -30.48 -16.86
N ARG A 580 -17.15 -30.43 -16.37
CA ARG A 580 -17.81 -29.17 -16.00
C ARG A 580 -17.08 -28.42 -14.89
N VAL A 581 -16.49 -29.14 -13.93
CA VAL A 581 -15.71 -28.56 -12.82
C VAL A 581 -14.38 -28.01 -13.32
N VAL A 582 -13.66 -28.74 -14.18
CA VAL A 582 -12.32 -28.34 -14.66
C VAL A 582 -12.33 -27.56 -15.98
N ALA A 583 -13.49 -27.27 -16.56
CA ALA A 583 -13.60 -26.64 -17.88
C ALA A 583 -12.93 -25.26 -17.97
N ASP A 584 -12.93 -24.49 -16.87
CA ASP A 584 -12.29 -23.17 -16.84
C ASP A 584 -10.77 -23.23 -17.00
N ALA A 585 -10.15 -24.37 -16.65
CA ALA A 585 -8.71 -24.58 -16.84
C ALA A 585 -8.32 -24.59 -18.33
N LEU A 586 -9.27 -24.76 -19.26
CA LEU A 586 -9.01 -24.65 -20.71
C LEU A 586 -8.69 -23.21 -21.15
N VAL A 587 -8.97 -22.21 -20.31
CA VAL A 587 -8.52 -20.83 -20.49
C VAL A 587 -7.17 -20.67 -19.77
N THR A 588 -6.15 -20.16 -20.47
CA THR A 588 -4.80 -20.02 -19.92
C THR A 588 -4.78 -19.21 -18.62
N GLN A 589 -4.25 -19.81 -17.55
CA GLN A 589 -4.03 -19.17 -16.26
C GLN A 589 -2.60 -18.65 -16.12
N SER A 590 -2.44 -17.44 -15.57
CA SER A 590 -1.15 -16.78 -15.35
C SER A 590 -0.75 -16.85 -13.88
N VAL A 591 0.24 -17.68 -13.54
CA VAL A 591 0.73 -17.84 -12.16
C VAL A 591 1.85 -16.82 -11.89
N TRP A 592 1.60 -15.92 -10.94
CA TRP A 592 2.54 -14.89 -10.51
C TRP A 592 3.01 -15.11 -9.07
N ILE A 593 4.32 -15.05 -8.87
CA ILE A 593 4.99 -15.22 -7.59
C ILE A 593 5.57 -13.86 -7.20
N VAL A 594 4.93 -13.17 -6.27
CA VAL A 594 5.24 -11.78 -5.91
C VAL A 594 5.92 -11.73 -4.54
N GLY A 595 7.02 -11.01 -4.41
CA GLY A 595 7.65 -10.81 -3.11
C GLY A 595 8.73 -9.74 -3.10
N GLY A 596 9.15 -9.32 -1.91
CA GLY A 596 10.21 -8.32 -1.73
C GLY A 596 11.62 -8.92 -1.83
N ASP A 597 12.63 -8.05 -1.79
CA ASP A 597 14.03 -8.47 -1.85
C ASP A 597 14.45 -9.41 -0.70
N GLY A 598 13.92 -9.22 0.52
CA GLY A 598 14.23 -10.11 1.63
C GLY A 598 13.73 -11.54 1.47
N TRP A 599 12.69 -11.77 0.67
CA TRP A 599 12.30 -13.11 0.30
C TRP A 599 13.25 -13.66 -0.78
N ALA A 600 13.33 -12.97 -1.92
CA ALA A 600 14.00 -13.48 -3.12
C ALA A 600 15.52 -13.61 -2.97
N TYR A 601 16.16 -12.71 -2.21
CA TYR A 601 17.62 -12.70 -2.07
C TYR A 601 18.08 -13.54 -0.88
N ASP A 602 17.26 -13.63 0.17
CA ASP A 602 17.63 -14.20 1.46
C ASP A 602 16.88 -15.50 1.79
N ILE A 603 15.73 -15.42 2.47
CA ILE A 603 15.12 -16.58 3.13
C ILE A 603 14.50 -17.57 2.13
N GLY A 604 13.87 -17.07 1.07
CA GLY A 604 13.23 -17.89 0.03
C GLY A 604 14.10 -18.10 -1.20
N PHE A 605 15.37 -17.69 -1.17
CA PHE A 605 16.24 -17.81 -2.35
C PHE A 605 16.45 -19.26 -2.79
N GLY A 606 16.57 -20.21 -1.85
CA GLY A 606 16.74 -21.63 -2.20
C GLY A 606 15.53 -22.19 -2.95
N GLY A 607 14.33 -21.86 -2.48
CA GLY A 607 13.07 -22.20 -3.15
C GLY A 607 12.93 -21.52 -4.51
N LEU A 608 13.24 -20.23 -4.57
CA LEU A 608 13.20 -19.44 -5.81
C LEU A 608 14.15 -20.01 -6.88
N ASP A 609 15.39 -20.32 -6.51
CA ASP A 609 16.36 -20.93 -7.41
C ASP A 609 15.86 -22.28 -7.94
N HIS A 610 15.31 -23.13 -7.07
CA HIS A 610 14.75 -24.43 -7.47
C HIS A 610 13.58 -24.30 -8.44
N VAL A 611 12.65 -23.39 -8.16
CA VAL A 611 11.45 -23.17 -8.99
C VAL A 611 11.81 -22.58 -10.34
N LEU A 612 12.74 -21.62 -10.39
CA LEU A 612 13.25 -21.07 -11.65
C LEU A 612 14.03 -22.12 -12.44
N ALA A 613 14.76 -23.02 -11.79
CA ALA A 613 15.47 -24.12 -12.45
C ALA A 613 14.55 -25.21 -13.02
N SER A 614 13.29 -25.26 -12.58
CA SER A 614 12.34 -26.34 -12.94
C SER A 614 11.88 -26.31 -14.41
N GLY A 615 12.05 -25.18 -15.11
CA GLY A 615 11.53 -24.98 -16.46
C GLY A 615 10.01 -24.77 -16.54
N ARG A 616 9.27 -24.80 -15.43
CA ARG A 616 7.81 -24.57 -15.45
C ARG A 616 7.48 -23.11 -15.72
N ASN A 617 6.35 -22.91 -16.41
CA ASN A 617 5.84 -21.60 -16.76
C ASN A 617 5.24 -20.88 -15.53
N VAL A 618 6.08 -20.10 -14.86
CA VAL A 618 5.72 -19.22 -13.73
C VAL A 618 6.39 -17.86 -13.88
N ASN A 619 5.70 -16.81 -13.46
CA ASN A 619 6.21 -15.44 -13.51
C ASN A 619 6.57 -14.97 -12.10
N VAL A 620 7.83 -14.61 -11.87
CA VAL A 620 8.30 -14.09 -10.59
C VAL A 620 8.47 -12.58 -10.68
N LEU A 621 7.85 -11.84 -9.75
CA LEU A 621 8.03 -10.39 -9.58
C LEU A 621 8.69 -10.09 -8.22
N VAL A 622 9.94 -9.65 -8.27
CA VAL A 622 10.70 -9.21 -7.10
C VAL A 622 10.63 -7.69 -6.99
N LEU A 623 9.99 -7.22 -5.92
CA LEU A 623 9.86 -5.82 -5.56
C LEU A 623 11.07 -5.40 -4.71
N ASP A 624 12.14 -4.99 -5.38
CA ASP A 624 13.44 -4.78 -4.73
C ASP A 624 13.51 -3.38 -4.09
N THR A 625 13.33 -3.36 -2.77
CA THR A 625 13.50 -2.17 -1.93
C THR A 625 14.89 -2.11 -1.30
N GLU A 626 15.73 -3.11 -1.56
CA GLU A 626 17.08 -3.28 -1.04
C GLU A 626 17.19 -3.31 0.50
N VAL A 627 16.09 -3.50 1.22
CA VAL A 627 16.02 -3.64 2.68
C VAL A 627 14.77 -4.42 3.06
N TYR A 628 14.71 -4.95 4.28
CA TYR A 628 13.46 -5.53 4.79
C TYR A 628 12.53 -4.39 5.21
N SER A 629 11.82 -3.85 4.24
CA SER A 629 10.98 -2.66 4.39
C SER A 629 9.84 -2.84 5.40
N ASN A 630 9.28 -4.04 5.56
CA ASN A 630 8.18 -4.29 6.50
C ASN A 630 8.62 -4.26 7.96
N THR A 631 9.72 -4.91 8.30
CA THR A 631 10.18 -5.08 9.69
C THR A 631 11.04 -3.92 10.18
N GLY A 632 11.05 -2.81 9.44
CA GLY A 632 11.67 -1.54 9.82
C GLY A 632 13.10 -1.35 9.32
N GLY A 633 13.43 -1.85 8.12
CA GLY A 633 14.65 -1.48 7.40
C GLY A 633 15.90 -2.25 7.82
N GLN A 634 15.80 -3.57 7.96
CA GLN A 634 16.96 -4.46 8.15
C GLN A 634 17.72 -4.62 6.84
N ALA A 635 19.04 -4.81 6.93
CA ALA A 635 19.87 -5.15 5.79
C ALA A 635 19.46 -6.52 5.21
N SER A 636 19.38 -6.59 3.88
CA SER A 636 19.21 -7.80 3.08
C SER A 636 20.47 -8.08 2.27
N LYS A 637 20.55 -9.24 1.60
CA LYS A 637 21.58 -9.45 0.57
C LYS A 637 21.40 -8.53 -0.65
N ALA A 638 20.24 -7.90 -0.82
CA ALA A 638 19.98 -6.88 -1.83
C ALA A 638 20.43 -5.47 -1.41
N THR A 639 20.70 -5.21 -0.13
CA THR A 639 21.21 -3.92 0.34
C THR A 639 22.54 -3.56 -0.35
N PRO A 640 22.71 -2.34 -0.85
CA PRO A 640 23.92 -1.93 -1.58
C PRO A 640 25.10 -1.65 -0.65
N LEU A 641 26.31 -1.61 -1.24
CA LEU A 641 27.53 -1.21 -0.54
C LEU A 641 27.39 0.22 -0.01
N GLY A 642 27.76 0.46 1.25
CA GLY A 642 27.71 1.80 1.86
C GLY A 642 26.36 2.18 2.48
N ALA A 643 25.27 1.47 2.19
CA ALA A 643 23.97 1.80 2.78
C ALA A 643 23.91 1.43 4.26
N VAL A 644 23.34 2.32 5.06
CA VAL A 644 23.04 2.12 6.48
C VAL A 644 21.65 1.51 6.63
N ALA A 645 21.60 0.39 7.34
CA ALA A 645 20.36 -0.30 7.71
C ALA A 645 20.55 -0.97 9.08
N LYS A 646 19.48 -1.52 9.69
CA LYS A 646 19.66 -2.37 10.89
C LYS A 646 20.52 -3.57 10.52
N PHE A 647 21.44 -3.94 11.40
CA PHE A 647 22.52 -4.93 11.16
C PHE A 647 23.60 -4.50 10.16
N ALA A 648 23.53 -3.27 9.62
CA ALA A 648 24.55 -2.64 8.78
C ALA A 648 24.77 -1.17 9.18
N ALA A 649 24.84 -0.89 10.49
CA ALA A 649 24.85 0.47 11.04
C ALA A 649 26.06 1.33 10.59
N SER A 650 27.17 0.70 10.24
CA SER A 650 28.40 1.36 9.76
C SER A 650 28.52 1.37 8.23
N GLY A 651 27.40 1.21 7.54
CA GLY A 651 27.35 0.98 6.09
C GLY A 651 27.66 -0.48 5.76
N LYS A 652 26.87 -1.09 4.87
CA LYS A 652 27.11 -2.47 4.42
C LYS A 652 28.46 -2.54 3.70
N SER A 653 29.29 -3.49 4.11
CA SER A 653 30.68 -3.65 3.62
C SER A 653 30.81 -4.55 2.39
N ILE A 654 29.71 -5.16 1.94
CA ILE A 654 29.68 -6.11 0.82
C ILE A 654 28.69 -5.58 -0.23
N GLY A 655 29.01 -5.76 -1.50
CA GLY A 655 28.14 -5.41 -2.63
C GLY A 655 26.77 -6.09 -2.58
N LYS A 656 25.85 -5.60 -3.41
CA LYS A 656 24.54 -6.20 -3.65
C LYS A 656 24.73 -7.58 -4.31
N LYS A 657 24.02 -8.60 -3.84
CA LYS A 657 23.94 -9.90 -4.53
C LYS A 657 23.28 -9.69 -5.89
N ASP A 658 23.87 -10.20 -6.97
CA ASP A 658 23.33 -10.03 -8.31
C ASP A 658 22.39 -11.20 -8.68
N LEU A 659 21.13 -11.10 -8.28
CA LEU A 659 20.12 -12.13 -8.54
C LEU A 659 19.84 -12.31 -10.04
N GLY A 660 19.82 -11.22 -10.80
CA GLY A 660 19.57 -11.26 -12.24
C GLY A 660 20.67 -12.05 -12.96
N MET A 661 21.94 -11.79 -12.65
CA MET A 661 23.07 -12.54 -13.20
C MET A 661 23.04 -14.02 -12.84
N ILE A 662 22.69 -14.36 -11.59
CA ILE A 662 22.56 -15.76 -11.17
C ILE A 662 21.49 -16.48 -12.00
N ALA A 663 20.31 -15.88 -12.17
CA ALA A 663 19.22 -16.48 -12.95
C ALA A 663 19.58 -16.62 -14.44
N MET A 664 20.23 -15.61 -15.04
CA MET A 664 20.67 -15.67 -16.45
C MET A 664 21.66 -16.81 -16.73
N GLN A 665 22.35 -17.33 -15.71
CA GLN A 665 23.33 -18.39 -15.90
C GLN A 665 22.70 -19.74 -16.30
N TYR A 666 21.43 -20.00 -15.94
CA TYR A 666 20.70 -21.19 -16.41
C TYR A 666 20.45 -21.17 -17.93
N GLY A 667 20.32 -19.98 -18.52
CA GLY A 667 20.18 -19.79 -19.96
C GLY A 667 18.76 -19.93 -20.52
N ASN A 668 17.88 -20.64 -19.82
CA ASN A 668 16.47 -20.87 -20.21
C ASN A 668 15.44 -20.14 -19.32
N ILE A 669 15.88 -19.14 -18.55
CA ILE A 669 15.02 -18.29 -17.72
C ILE A 669 14.93 -16.90 -18.37
N TYR A 670 13.72 -16.36 -18.56
CA TYR A 670 13.57 -14.95 -18.93
C TYR A 670 13.90 -14.06 -17.74
N VAL A 671 14.78 -13.06 -17.89
CA VAL A 671 15.18 -12.18 -16.77
C VAL A 671 15.09 -10.72 -17.19
N ALA A 672 14.43 -9.88 -16.40
CA ALA A 672 14.39 -8.43 -16.63
C ALA A 672 14.67 -7.66 -15.35
N GLN A 673 15.54 -6.65 -15.44
CA GLN A 673 15.71 -5.65 -14.38
C GLN A 673 15.12 -4.32 -14.83
N ILE A 674 14.13 -3.83 -14.10
CA ILE A 674 13.26 -2.73 -14.51
C ILE A 674 13.20 -1.60 -13.48
N ALA A 675 12.85 -0.39 -13.94
CA ALA A 675 12.49 0.76 -13.11
C ALA A 675 11.42 1.58 -13.84
N ILE A 676 10.17 1.51 -13.38
CA ILE A 676 8.98 1.97 -14.11
C ILE A 676 9.05 3.43 -14.51
N ALA A 677 9.59 4.30 -13.66
CA ALA A 677 9.66 5.73 -13.93
C ALA A 677 10.86 6.10 -14.82
N ALA A 678 11.96 5.35 -14.71
CA ALA A 678 13.15 5.58 -15.52
C ALA A 678 12.93 5.18 -16.99
N ASN A 679 12.22 4.07 -17.22
CA ASN A 679 11.85 3.65 -18.57
C ASN A 679 10.50 2.90 -18.58
N ASN A 680 9.41 3.67 -18.73
CA ASN A 680 8.04 3.14 -18.75
C ASN A 680 7.83 2.09 -19.86
N ILE A 681 8.44 2.31 -21.04
CA ILE A 681 8.28 1.43 -22.20
C ILE A 681 8.96 0.08 -21.93
N GLN A 682 10.19 0.10 -21.40
CA GLN A 682 10.92 -1.12 -21.07
C GLN A 682 10.21 -1.92 -19.97
N SER A 683 9.59 -1.25 -19.00
CA SER A 683 8.83 -1.93 -17.94
C SER A 683 7.60 -2.65 -18.48
N VAL A 684 6.74 -1.96 -19.27
CA VAL A 684 5.56 -2.62 -19.89
C VAL A 684 6.00 -3.80 -20.77
N LYS A 685 7.04 -3.60 -21.58
CA LYS A 685 7.59 -4.64 -22.45
C LYS A 685 8.11 -5.85 -21.68
N ALA A 686 8.77 -5.64 -20.54
CA ALA A 686 9.27 -6.72 -19.69
C ALA A 686 8.12 -7.59 -19.15
N PHE A 687 7.01 -6.98 -18.71
CA PHE A 687 5.83 -7.73 -18.27
C PHE A 687 5.22 -8.57 -19.40
N THR A 688 5.05 -7.99 -20.59
CA THR A 688 4.47 -8.71 -21.74
C THR A 688 5.39 -9.82 -22.26
N GLU A 689 6.70 -9.58 -22.30
CA GLU A 689 7.66 -10.60 -22.75
C GLU A 689 7.81 -11.75 -21.75
N ALA A 690 7.81 -11.45 -20.45
CA ALA A 690 7.86 -12.44 -19.37
C ALA A 690 6.64 -13.34 -19.37
N GLU A 691 5.43 -12.76 -19.48
CA GLU A 691 4.20 -13.56 -19.48
C GLU A 691 4.11 -14.45 -20.72
N ALA A 692 4.46 -13.91 -21.89
CA ALA A 692 4.48 -14.67 -23.13
C ALA A 692 5.59 -15.73 -23.21
N PHE A 693 6.54 -15.74 -22.27
CA PHE A 693 7.61 -16.75 -22.24
C PHE A 693 7.05 -18.06 -21.68
N ASN A 694 7.10 -19.14 -22.46
CA ASN A 694 6.64 -20.46 -22.02
C ASN A 694 7.70 -21.14 -21.14
N GLY A 695 7.92 -20.60 -19.95
CA GLY A 695 8.95 -21.04 -19.04
C GLY A 695 9.07 -20.10 -17.83
N PRO A 696 10.11 -20.28 -17.00
CA PRO A 696 10.31 -19.46 -15.82
C PRO A 696 10.73 -18.03 -16.21
N SER A 697 10.05 -17.05 -15.62
CA SER A 697 10.33 -15.63 -15.81
C SER A 697 10.64 -14.94 -14.49
N LEU A 698 11.63 -14.04 -14.48
CA LEU A 698 12.04 -13.25 -13.32
C LEU A 698 12.12 -11.76 -13.68
N ILE A 699 11.28 -10.95 -13.04
CA ILE A 699 11.31 -9.49 -13.11
C ILE A 699 11.81 -8.95 -11.77
N ILE A 700 12.89 -8.18 -11.79
CA ILE A 700 13.45 -7.47 -10.63
C ILE A 700 13.15 -5.98 -10.78
N ALA A 701 12.26 -5.45 -9.95
CA ALA A 701 11.70 -4.12 -10.07
C ALA A 701 12.22 -3.19 -8.96
N TYR A 702 12.96 -2.14 -9.34
CA TYR A 702 13.41 -1.13 -8.38
C TYR A 702 12.22 -0.44 -7.74
N SER A 703 12.12 -0.55 -6.42
CA SER A 703 10.97 -0.08 -5.64
C SER A 703 11.44 0.90 -4.58
N GLN A 704 11.32 2.21 -4.84
CA GLN A 704 11.69 3.22 -3.84
C GLN A 704 10.84 3.07 -2.57
N CYS A 705 11.47 3.32 -1.41
CA CYS A 705 10.85 3.11 -0.11
C CYS A 705 11.16 4.25 0.85
N ILE A 706 10.26 4.51 1.80
CA ILE A 706 10.50 5.43 2.93
C ILE A 706 11.78 5.09 3.71
N ALA A 707 12.18 3.81 3.70
CA ALA A 707 13.42 3.34 4.34
C ALA A 707 14.70 3.87 3.67
N HIS A 708 14.60 4.35 2.42
CA HIS A 708 15.71 5.04 1.74
C HIS A 708 15.92 6.45 2.33
N GLY A 709 14.88 7.02 2.95
CA GLY A 709 14.89 8.35 3.51
C GLY A 709 14.99 9.43 2.42
N ILE A 710 14.17 9.27 1.38
CA ILE A 710 13.98 10.23 0.29
C ILE A 710 12.64 10.96 0.46
N ASP A 711 12.48 12.08 -0.24
CA ASP A 711 11.15 12.65 -0.46
C ASP A 711 10.37 11.77 -1.46
N MET A 712 9.39 11.03 -0.94
CA MET A 712 8.57 10.10 -1.72
C MET A 712 7.79 10.79 -2.83
N GLY A 713 7.51 12.10 -2.73
CA GLY A 713 6.84 12.85 -3.79
C GLY A 713 7.70 13.07 -5.04
N THR A 714 9.02 12.92 -4.90
CA THR A 714 9.99 12.97 -6.01
C THR A 714 10.52 11.59 -6.41
N GLY A 715 9.82 10.53 -5.99
CA GLY A 715 10.25 9.15 -6.20
C GLY A 715 10.46 8.77 -7.66
N MET A 716 9.74 9.39 -8.61
CA MET A 716 9.84 9.07 -10.04
C MET A 716 11.12 9.64 -10.65
N SER A 717 11.42 10.91 -10.33
CA SER A 717 12.68 11.55 -10.66
C SER A 717 13.86 10.79 -10.02
N HIS A 718 13.71 10.35 -8.77
CA HIS A 718 14.72 9.56 -8.07
C HIS A 718 15.05 8.22 -8.77
N GLN A 719 14.04 7.44 -9.20
CA GLN A 719 14.29 6.22 -9.98
C GLN A 719 15.09 6.50 -11.25
N THR A 720 14.79 7.61 -11.93
CA THR A 720 15.52 8.02 -13.14
C THR A 720 16.99 8.29 -12.85
N GLU A 721 17.29 8.89 -11.70
CA GLU A 721 18.66 9.14 -11.25
C GLU A 721 19.40 7.86 -10.84
N ALA A 722 18.72 6.91 -10.20
CA ALA A 722 19.27 5.59 -9.89
C ALA A 722 19.75 4.84 -11.15
N VAL A 723 19.00 4.97 -12.26
CA VAL A 723 19.41 4.39 -13.55
C VAL A 723 20.54 5.22 -14.20
N LYS A 724 20.45 6.56 -14.18
CA LYS A 724 21.49 7.44 -14.74
C LYS A 724 22.84 7.29 -14.04
N SER A 725 22.86 6.87 -12.78
CA SER A 725 24.09 6.63 -12.04
C SER A 725 24.72 5.26 -12.29
N GLY A 726 24.04 4.35 -13.00
CA GLY A 726 24.46 2.95 -13.12
C GLY A 726 24.26 2.13 -11.84
N PHE A 727 23.77 2.76 -10.77
CA PHE A 727 23.41 2.08 -9.53
C PHE A 727 22.36 0.99 -9.79
N TRP A 728 21.41 1.26 -10.70
CA TRP A 728 20.41 0.32 -11.17
C TRP A 728 20.39 0.22 -12.71
N PRO A 729 21.22 -0.64 -13.34
CA PRO A 729 21.17 -0.83 -14.78
C PRO A 729 19.84 -1.48 -15.20
N LEU A 730 19.34 -1.15 -16.40
CA LEU A 730 18.13 -1.76 -16.96
C LEU A 730 18.53 -2.75 -18.05
N PHE A 731 18.04 -3.98 -17.96
CA PHE A 731 18.33 -5.01 -18.96
C PHE A 731 17.18 -6.01 -19.09
N ARG A 732 17.19 -6.76 -20.19
CA ARG A 732 16.35 -7.94 -20.42
C ARG A 732 17.19 -9.07 -21.01
N PHE A 733 16.94 -10.28 -20.59
CA PHE A 733 17.48 -11.52 -21.10
C PHE A 733 16.31 -12.37 -21.58
N ASP A 734 16.21 -12.57 -22.90
CA ASP A 734 15.15 -13.38 -23.50
C ASP A 734 15.75 -14.59 -24.23
N PRO A 735 15.58 -15.82 -23.69
CA PRO A 735 16.09 -17.05 -24.28
C PRO A 735 15.66 -17.32 -25.73
N ARG A 736 14.54 -16.73 -26.18
CA ARG A 736 13.92 -16.99 -27.50
C ARG A 736 14.55 -16.21 -28.65
N LYS A 737 15.55 -15.36 -28.41
CA LYS A 737 16.08 -14.44 -29.43
C LYS A 737 16.71 -15.20 -30.60
N GLU A 738 16.17 -14.96 -31.80
CA GLU A 738 16.63 -15.59 -33.05
C GLU A 738 18.07 -15.20 -33.44
N ASP A 739 18.54 -14.02 -33.04
CA ASP A 739 19.91 -13.57 -33.27
C ASP A 739 20.93 -14.22 -32.31
N HIS A 740 20.47 -15.16 -31.47
CA HIS A 740 21.25 -15.82 -30.42
C HIS A 740 21.90 -14.85 -29.43
N ARG A 741 21.42 -13.60 -29.32
CA ARG A 741 21.88 -12.61 -28.34
C ARG A 741 20.76 -12.35 -27.33
N PRO A 742 20.60 -13.24 -26.34
CA PRO A 742 19.49 -13.16 -25.41
C PRO A 742 19.55 -11.90 -24.53
N PHE A 743 20.76 -11.42 -24.21
CA PHE A 743 20.96 -10.27 -23.32
C PHE A 743 20.91 -8.92 -24.06
N LYS A 744 20.08 -8.01 -23.56
CA LYS A 744 20.00 -6.62 -24.01
C LYS A 744 20.09 -5.66 -22.83
N LEU A 745 21.10 -4.80 -22.87
CA LEU A 745 21.24 -3.66 -21.97
C LEU A 745 20.36 -2.50 -22.47
N ASP A 746 19.28 -2.19 -21.75
CA ASP A 746 18.29 -1.17 -22.13
C ASP A 746 18.58 0.22 -21.53
N SER A 747 19.37 0.29 -20.46
CA SER A 747 19.90 1.56 -19.93
C SER A 747 21.03 2.12 -20.79
N ARG A 748 21.27 3.43 -20.70
CA ARG A 748 22.45 4.08 -21.31
C ARG A 748 23.61 4.11 -20.32
N LYS A 749 24.82 4.32 -20.84
CA LYS A 749 26.05 4.47 -20.03
C LYS A 749 25.82 5.47 -18.88
N PRO A 750 26.32 5.17 -17.66
CA PRO A 750 26.17 6.06 -16.52
C PRO A 750 26.66 7.48 -16.82
N THR A 751 25.88 8.47 -16.38
CA THR A 751 26.13 9.91 -16.58
C THR A 751 26.08 10.70 -15.28
N LEU A 752 25.66 10.08 -14.17
CA LEU A 752 25.57 10.67 -12.85
C LEU A 752 26.54 9.95 -11.90
N PRO A 753 27.49 10.62 -11.23
CA PRO A 753 28.34 9.96 -10.24
C PRO A 753 27.49 9.37 -9.10
N PHE A 754 27.86 8.18 -8.60
CA PHE A 754 27.11 7.50 -7.55
C PHE A 754 26.95 8.35 -6.29
N GLU A 755 28.00 9.07 -5.87
CA GLU A 755 27.95 9.91 -4.67
C GLU A 755 26.86 10.99 -4.75
N VAL A 756 26.61 11.57 -5.94
CA VAL A 756 25.56 12.59 -6.13
C VAL A 756 24.16 11.99 -5.95
N PHE A 757 23.97 10.75 -6.38
CA PHE A 757 22.74 9.99 -6.13
C PHE A 757 22.61 9.62 -4.65
N ALA A 758 23.67 9.04 -4.06
CA ALA A 758 23.71 8.57 -2.68
C ALA A 758 23.45 9.70 -1.67
N ASP A 759 23.97 10.91 -1.91
CA ASP A 759 23.78 12.07 -1.02
C ASP A 759 22.30 12.49 -0.88
N LYS A 760 21.41 12.06 -1.79
CA LYS A 760 19.96 12.33 -1.72
C LYS A 760 19.20 11.36 -0.82
N GLU A 761 19.79 10.22 -0.48
CA GLU A 761 19.16 9.22 0.37
C GLU A 761 19.73 9.28 1.79
N ALA A 762 18.86 9.40 2.80
CA ALA A 762 19.31 9.45 4.20
C ALA A 762 20.10 8.20 4.61
N ARG A 763 19.80 7.04 4.02
CA ARG A 763 20.52 5.77 4.29
C ARG A 763 22.00 5.80 3.91
N PHE A 764 22.44 6.72 3.04
CA PHE A 764 23.86 6.95 2.72
C PHE A 764 24.38 8.22 3.41
N ALA A 765 23.61 9.32 3.38
CA ALA A 765 24.01 10.59 3.98
C ALA A 765 24.29 10.49 5.49
N MET A 766 23.58 9.60 6.20
CA MET A 766 23.86 9.34 7.63
C MET A 766 25.28 8.84 7.85
N LEU A 767 25.77 7.92 7.01
CA LEU A 767 27.14 7.38 7.13
C LEU A 767 28.17 8.48 6.95
N LYS A 768 27.99 9.34 5.93
CA LYS A 768 28.87 10.47 5.63
C LYS A 768 28.97 11.45 6.80
N ARG A 769 27.88 11.62 7.57
CA ARG A 769 27.86 12.45 8.78
C ARG A 769 28.49 11.78 9.99
N THR A 770 28.24 10.49 10.20
CA THR A 770 28.72 9.79 11.40
C THR A 770 30.15 9.28 11.28
N ASN A 771 30.60 8.95 10.07
CA ASN A 771 31.94 8.43 9.78
C ASN A 771 32.35 8.79 8.33
N PRO A 772 32.83 10.02 8.09
CA PRO A 772 33.17 10.52 6.76
C PRO A 772 34.22 9.69 6.01
N ASP A 773 35.26 9.23 6.70
CA ASP A 773 36.34 8.44 6.09
C ASP A 773 35.83 7.09 5.59
N ARG A 774 34.99 6.42 6.40
CA ARG A 774 34.34 5.17 6.01
C ARG A 774 33.40 5.38 4.82
N ALA A 775 32.63 6.46 4.82
CA ALA A 775 31.73 6.80 3.71
C ALA A 775 32.51 6.99 2.41
N LYS A 776 33.58 7.80 2.44
CA LYS A 776 34.45 8.04 1.27
C LYS A 776 35.02 6.73 0.71
N MET A 777 35.49 5.85 1.58
CA MET A 777 36.02 4.54 1.20
C MET A 777 34.94 3.66 0.55
N LEU A 778 33.76 3.51 1.19
CA LEU A 778 32.68 2.68 0.66
C LEU A 778 32.05 3.24 -0.62
N PHE A 779 31.92 4.56 -0.75
CA PHE A 779 31.36 5.19 -1.95
C PHE A 779 32.32 5.10 -3.14
N GLY A 780 33.62 5.20 -2.91
CA GLY A 780 34.64 4.92 -3.93
C GLY A 780 34.54 3.48 -4.43
N MET A 781 34.51 2.50 -3.52
CA MET A 781 34.31 1.09 -3.87
C MET A 781 32.98 0.83 -4.58
N ALA A 782 31.90 1.55 -4.21
CA ALA A 782 30.61 1.41 -4.85
C ALA A 782 30.62 1.92 -6.29
N GLN A 783 31.29 3.05 -6.55
CA GLN A 783 31.49 3.57 -7.90
C GLN A 783 32.30 2.57 -8.75
N GLU A 784 33.40 2.03 -8.22
CA GLU A 784 34.19 1.00 -8.91
C GLU A 784 33.37 -0.25 -9.25
N GLN A 785 32.52 -0.73 -8.33
CA GLN A 785 31.62 -1.86 -8.58
C GLN A 785 30.54 -1.54 -9.63
N ILE A 786 30.02 -0.32 -9.64
CA ILE A 786 29.05 0.12 -10.65
C ILE A 786 29.69 0.13 -12.03
N ASP A 787 30.90 0.67 -12.15
CA ASP A 787 31.64 0.77 -13.42
C ASP A 787 32.05 -0.62 -13.93
N GLU A 788 32.48 -1.52 -13.04
CA GLU A 788 32.81 -2.91 -13.38
C GLU A 788 31.58 -3.69 -13.85
N ARG A 789 30.47 -3.65 -13.09
CA ARG A 789 29.22 -4.32 -13.48
C ARG A 789 28.68 -3.78 -14.80
N TRP A 790 28.78 -2.47 -15.03
CA TRP A 790 28.40 -1.87 -16.31
C TRP A 790 29.23 -2.46 -17.46
N SER A 791 30.56 -2.47 -17.32
CA SER A 791 31.48 -3.03 -18.32
C SER A 791 31.19 -4.51 -18.58
N TYR A 792 30.90 -5.28 -17.54
CA TYR A 792 30.56 -6.69 -17.66
C TYR A 792 29.25 -6.90 -18.46
N TYR A 793 28.18 -6.18 -18.12
CA TYR A 793 26.91 -6.27 -18.85
C TYR A 793 27.00 -5.76 -20.29
N GLU A 794 27.81 -4.73 -20.55
CA GLU A 794 28.10 -4.27 -21.90
C GLU A 794 28.77 -5.38 -22.72
N GLN A 795 29.71 -6.12 -22.14
CA GLN A 795 30.31 -7.30 -22.79
C GLN A 795 29.30 -8.42 -23.01
N LEU A 796 28.44 -8.72 -22.02
CA LEU A 796 27.38 -9.74 -22.16
C LEU A 796 26.44 -9.44 -23.33
N SER A 797 26.16 -8.17 -23.62
CA SER A 797 25.30 -7.79 -24.75
C SER A 797 25.88 -8.14 -26.13
N GLY A 798 27.19 -8.42 -26.20
CA GLY A 798 27.87 -8.91 -27.40
C GLY A 798 28.02 -10.44 -27.47
N ILE A 799 27.63 -11.20 -26.44
CA ILE A 799 27.80 -12.65 -26.39
C ILE A 799 26.65 -13.36 -27.11
N GLU A 800 27.01 -14.26 -28.02
CA GLU A 800 26.07 -15.19 -28.65
C GLU A 800 25.94 -16.47 -27.80
N ARG A 801 24.70 -16.88 -27.52
CA ARG A 801 24.34 -18.12 -26.84
C ARG A 801 23.32 -18.89 -27.69
N LYS A 802 23.69 -20.12 -28.08
CA LYS A 802 22.77 -21.08 -28.65
C LYS A 802 22.36 -22.08 -27.57
N LEU A 803 21.06 -22.12 -27.23
CA LEU A 803 20.53 -23.17 -26.36
C LEU A 803 20.49 -24.50 -27.13
N PRO A 804 20.72 -25.65 -26.46
CA PRO A 804 20.41 -26.94 -27.05
C PRO A 804 18.94 -26.97 -27.45
N GLU A 805 18.62 -27.47 -28.65
CA GLU A 805 17.23 -27.73 -29.02
C GLU A 805 16.69 -28.79 -28.04
N GLU A 806 15.68 -28.42 -27.25
CA GLU A 806 14.88 -29.42 -26.54
C GLU A 806 14.09 -30.16 -27.62
N GLU A 807 14.44 -31.44 -27.87
CA GLU A 807 13.53 -32.33 -28.60
C GLU A 807 12.19 -32.29 -27.85
N GLU A 808 11.12 -31.92 -28.56
CA GLU A 808 9.75 -31.96 -28.05
C GLU A 808 9.51 -33.36 -27.45
N ALA A 809 9.63 -33.47 -26.12
CA ALA A 809 9.20 -34.65 -25.43
C ALA A 809 7.68 -34.67 -25.53
N ASP A 810 7.16 -35.52 -26.42
CA ASP A 810 5.74 -35.89 -26.49
C ASP A 810 5.20 -36.11 -25.06
N VAL A 811 4.38 -35.17 -24.56
CA VAL A 811 3.56 -35.30 -23.35
C VAL A 811 2.10 -35.12 -23.69
#